data_AF-A0A397DYD0-F1
#
_entry.id   AF-A0A397DYD0-F1
#
_cell.length_a   1.000
_cell.length_b   1.000
_cell.length_c   1.000
_cell.angle_alpha   90.00
_cell.angle_beta   90.00
_cell.angle_gamma   90.00
#
_symmetry.space_group_name_H-M   'P 1'
#
loop_
_entity.id
_entity.type
_entity.pdbx_description
1 polymer ?
#
loop_
_entity_poly.entity_id
_entity_poly.type
_entity_poly.pdbx_seq_one_letter_code
_entity_poly.pdbx_strand_id
1 'polypeptide(L)'
;MDHPALLFRAAALETVASFQVDKLRRTKLTIIHTEMRTLVEVAVLASRVLSMVSAIFVLYCEIMGSHANQAILVGVSLHTNIPTDYNSPFSPAFLPTILTDPDTVRHTLESICHSASHDPCIAYLDTTEDGRVDLQAAFCNETSTADYLYGPAYLLPVLTSVLADSVYHLSVPDLWAFVDCSYFGRISSDTSTVKVTLLDKRIQNITTLFLQTVSLERPWKRRASSGGAATFTTTPLSSLKVVDGVVHSTERATYQVAIGWDFPYDVSEPFVPVVLTALIPPSGRWHANVAATDEPLSFSGSMGIYRKYPDVQASVDYYYWDLPSDPMTFMSTIKFPSIHVMRDGWGYYRYFIGFGIGFNLAHTILVACIITVNIYRRDGILWIPDVYPSIQRRVVLRTVLWLSTCYMTDWWYPFQTAMNQGSVRRKLEFALYLPELVRSDCLMLTLAVVYVAAAVCRVRVQLFVVVGVYLCCFAHRIALVEMCGVYIDDANEYLHHSFSDNICPGNPGGMDLWIMHENKQTNYWLLVTEGMWSIVAMGTGVGYVLGTKLWQGWRPVQTTATSTGLGDWIRRRRNAKVGSMVIVGPLTARGASVECAYGEDSSTPQKKHWTLRSALYDGVTAADAGVNTHFERSAGRVAADFVGFAASSVDYAATSSSRTVYVSESGVWLLGFVVVDDRWVVGINDVLLLAVNVLNRRHIRRVYGFQLNGNEVAPRRMEVDVSTLTPRTVWNLSLKAMK
;
A
#
# COMPACT_ATOMS: atom_id res chain seq x y z
N MET A 1 -63.52 -64.93 40.44
CA MET A 1 -62.09 -64.86 40.79
C MET A 1 -61.32 -64.84 39.49
N ASP A 2 -60.61 -63.82 39.03
CA ASP A 2 -60.45 -62.41 39.37
C ASP A 2 -59.93 -61.74 38.09
N HIS A 3 -60.09 -60.41 38.01
CA HIS A 3 -59.27 -59.43 37.27
C HIS A 3 -60.00 -58.40 36.38
N PRO A 4 -60.85 -57.52 36.96
CA PRO A 4 -61.07 -56.18 36.42
C PRO A 4 -59.95 -55.18 36.79
N ALA A 5 -58.99 -55.57 37.65
CA ALA A 5 -57.94 -54.68 38.16
C ALA A 5 -56.73 -54.48 37.21
N LEU A 6 -56.54 -55.34 36.21
CA LEU A 6 -55.39 -55.29 35.30
C LEU A 6 -55.57 -54.29 34.15
N LEU A 7 -56.79 -54.15 33.61
CA LEU A 7 -57.10 -53.22 32.52
C LEU A 7 -57.06 -51.75 32.97
N PHE A 8 -57.49 -51.45 34.20
CA PHE A 8 -57.43 -50.09 34.75
C PHE A 8 -55.99 -49.64 35.07
N ARG A 9 -55.10 -50.56 35.47
CA ARG A 9 -53.68 -50.25 35.69
C ARG A 9 -52.92 -50.02 34.38
N ALA A 10 -53.24 -50.73 33.30
CA ALA A 10 -52.60 -50.54 32.00
C ALA A 10 -52.94 -49.18 31.38
N ALA A 11 -54.21 -48.76 31.40
CA ALA A 11 -54.65 -47.47 30.87
C ALA A 11 -54.11 -46.27 31.67
N ALA A 12 -53.94 -46.41 32.99
CA ALA A 12 -53.32 -45.40 33.85
C ALA A 12 -51.80 -45.28 33.61
N LEU A 13 -51.11 -46.38 33.30
CA LEU A 13 -49.68 -46.39 32.97
C LEU A 13 -49.40 -45.75 31.59
N GLU A 14 -50.26 -45.98 30.59
CA GLU A 14 -50.14 -45.33 29.27
C GLU A 14 -50.40 -43.81 29.32
N THR A 15 -51.35 -43.36 30.14
CA THR A 15 -51.62 -41.92 30.31
C THR A 15 -50.50 -41.22 31.08
N VAL A 16 -49.90 -41.85 32.09
CA VAL A 16 -48.73 -41.29 32.79
C VAL A 16 -47.47 -41.29 31.91
N ALA A 17 -47.26 -42.33 31.10
CA ALA A 17 -46.14 -42.40 30.17
C ALA A 17 -46.25 -41.36 29.04
N SER A 18 -47.43 -41.17 28.44
CA SER A 18 -47.66 -40.14 27.42
C SER A 18 -47.47 -38.73 27.97
N PHE A 19 -47.92 -38.45 29.19
CA PHE A 19 -47.72 -37.16 29.85
C PHE A 19 -46.25 -36.88 30.19
N GLN A 20 -45.49 -37.89 30.62
CA GLN A 20 -44.04 -37.75 30.83
C GLN A 20 -43.27 -37.55 29.52
N VAL A 21 -43.64 -38.25 28.44
CA VAL A 21 -43.03 -38.07 27.12
C VAL A 21 -43.29 -36.67 26.58
N ASP A 22 -44.52 -36.14 26.72
CA ASP A 22 -44.85 -34.77 26.32
C ASP A 22 -44.13 -33.72 27.17
N LYS A 23 -43.97 -33.97 28.47
CA LYS A 23 -43.18 -33.09 29.35
C LYS A 23 -41.71 -33.10 28.94
N LEU A 24 -41.10 -34.26 28.71
CA LEU A 24 -39.73 -34.40 28.19
C LEU A 24 -39.55 -33.76 26.80
N ARG A 25 -40.54 -33.85 25.92
CA ARG A 25 -40.54 -33.21 24.60
C ARG A 25 -40.59 -31.70 24.73
N ARG A 26 -41.45 -31.17 25.60
CA ARG A 26 -41.50 -29.74 25.92
C ARG A 26 -40.19 -29.27 26.51
N THR A 27 -39.63 -29.96 27.51
CA THR A 27 -38.34 -29.57 28.11
C THR A 27 -37.19 -29.61 27.12
N LYS A 28 -37.10 -30.63 26.24
CA LYS A 28 -36.12 -30.67 25.15
C LYS A 28 -36.31 -29.52 24.17
N LEU A 29 -37.55 -29.21 23.78
CA LEU A 29 -37.85 -28.06 22.92
C LEU A 29 -37.46 -26.73 23.58
N THR A 30 -37.71 -26.56 24.88
CA THR A 30 -37.31 -25.36 25.62
C THR A 30 -35.79 -25.25 25.66
N ILE A 31 -35.07 -26.33 26.01
CA ILE A 31 -33.59 -26.36 26.06
C ILE A 31 -32.99 -26.00 24.69
N ILE A 32 -33.45 -26.64 23.61
CA ILE A 32 -33.01 -26.34 22.24
C ILE A 32 -33.31 -24.88 21.86
N HIS A 33 -34.46 -24.33 22.27
CA HIS A 33 -34.80 -22.95 22.00
C HIS A 33 -33.91 -21.96 22.77
N THR A 34 -33.51 -22.32 24.00
CA THR A 34 -32.61 -21.51 24.83
C THR A 34 -31.19 -21.53 24.28
N GLU A 35 -30.67 -22.70 23.87
CA GLU A 35 -29.35 -22.85 23.24
C GLU A 35 -29.27 -22.17 21.87
N MET A 36 -30.31 -22.26 21.03
CA MET A 36 -30.36 -21.49 19.78
C MET A 36 -30.35 -19.99 20.05
N ARG A 37 -31.04 -19.52 21.09
CA ARG A 37 -31.11 -18.09 21.43
C ARG A 37 -29.76 -17.55 21.93
N THR A 38 -29.02 -18.32 22.74
CA THR A 38 -27.68 -17.90 23.18
C THR A 38 -26.69 -17.87 22.01
N LEU A 39 -26.76 -18.84 21.09
CA LEU A 39 -25.93 -18.86 19.89
C LEU A 39 -26.19 -17.66 18.96
N VAL A 40 -27.45 -17.27 18.80
CA VAL A 40 -27.84 -16.04 18.09
C VAL A 40 -27.17 -14.81 18.72
N GLU A 41 -27.36 -14.65 20.04
CA GLU A 41 -26.94 -13.45 20.76
C GLU A 41 -25.41 -13.31 20.72
N VAL A 42 -24.69 -14.43 20.84
CA VAL A 42 -23.24 -14.49 20.66
C VAL A 42 -22.82 -14.15 19.23
N ALA A 43 -23.52 -14.69 18.21
CA ALA A 43 -23.20 -14.39 16.81
C ALA A 43 -23.41 -12.91 16.44
N VAL A 44 -24.48 -12.29 16.97
CA VAL A 44 -24.77 -10.86 16.80
C VAL A 44 -23.68 -10.01 17.46
N LEU A 45 -23.30 -10.35 18.69
CA LEU A 45 -22.22 -9.66 19.39
C LEU A 45 -20.88 -9.80 18.64
N ALA A 46 -20.55 -11.01 18.18
CA ALA A 46 -19.34 -11.28 17.41
C ALA A 46 -19.30 -10.49 16.10
N SER A 47 -20.41 -10.40 15.36
CA SER A 47 -20.54 -9.57 14.15
C SER A 47 -20.25 -8.09 14.44
N ARG A 48 -20.76 -7.55 15.56
CA ARG A 48 -20.52 -6.15 15.97
C ARG A 48 -19.06 -5.91 16.36
N VAL A 49 -18.46 -6.83 17.14
CA VAL A 49 -17.04 -6.77 17.51
C VAL A 49 -16.17 -6.79 16.25
N LEU A 50 -16.38 -7.76 15.36
CA LEU A 50 -15.59 -7.88 14.13
C LEU A 50 -15.76 -6.67 13.21
N SER A 51 -16.96 -6.10 13.13
CA SER A 51 -17.21 -4.88 12.36
C SER A 51 -16.50 -3.67 12.96
N MET A 52 -16.49 -3.53 14.29
CA MET A 52 -15.75 -2.48 14.99
C MET A 52 -14.23 -2.63 14.78
N VAL A 53 -13.69 -3.84 14.93
CA VAL A 53 -12.28 -4.15 14.65
C VAL A 53 -11.92 -3.80 13.20
N SER A 54 -12.79 -4.16 12.26
CA SER A 54 -12.58 -3.84 10.84
C SER A 54 -12.63 -2.34 10.57
N ALA A 55 -13.50 -1.59 11.24
CA ALA A 55 -13.54 -0.14 11.13
C ALA A 55 -12.27 0.53 11.71
N ILE A 56 -11.74 0.02 12.84
CA ILE A 56 -10.45 0.47 13.39
C ILE A 56 -9.32 0.16 12.41
N PHE A 57 -9.32 -1.03 11.80
CA PHE A 57 -8.34 -1.39 10.78
C PHE A 57 -8.40 -0.47 9.55
N VAL A 58 -9.61 -0.12 9.11
CA VAL A 58 -9.82 0.86 8.03
C VAL A 58 -9.25 2.22 8.42
N LEU A 59 -9.48 2.69 9.64
CA LEU A 59 -8.89 3.93 10.15
C LEU A 59 -7.36 3.88 10.13
N TYR A 60 -6.79 2.77 10.61
CA TYR A 60 -5.35 2.55 10.60
C TYR A 60 -4.79 2.62 9.17
N CYS A 61 -5.44 1.99 8.18
CA CYS A 61 -5.03 2.08 6.79
C CYS A 61 -5.06 3.52 6.27
N GLU A 62 -6.10 4.30 6.54
CA GLU A 62 -6.17 5.72 6.10
C GLU A 62 -5.11 6.60 6.77
N ILE A 63 -4.81 6.38 8.05
CA ILE A 63 -3.74 7.12 8.76
C ILE A 63 -2.38 6.79 8.16
N MET A 64 -2.08 5.50 7.97
CA MET A 64 -0.81 5.06 7.38
C MET A 64 -0.67 5.53 5.92
N GLY A 65 -1.73 5.42 5.13
CA GLY A 65 -1.76 5.93 3.76
C GLY A 65 -1.58 7.46 3.69
N SER A 66 -2.16 8.20 4.64
CA SER A 66 -1.95 9.65 4.74
C SER A 66 -0.50 9.98 5.09
N HIS A 67 0.08 9.31 6.09
CA HIS A 67 1.50 9.49 6.43
C HIS A 67 2.42 9.16 5.26
N ALA A 68 2.14 8.10 4.50
CA ALA A 68 2.92 7.75 3.32
C ALA A 68 2.79 8.80 2.20
N ASN A 69 1.59 9.36 1.99
CA ASN A 69 1.39 10.46 1.02
C ASN A 69 2.16 11.73 1.43
N GLN A 70 2.20 12.04 2.73
CA GLN A 70 3.00 13.14 3.26
C GLN A 70 4.50 12.90 3.03
N ALA A 71 4.97 11.68 3.28
CA ALA A 71 6.37 11.33 3.12
C ALA A 71 6.81 11.43 1.64
N ILE A 72 5.98 10.94 0.70
CA ILE A 72 6.25 11.03 -0.74
C ILE A 72 6.29 12.48 -1.26
N LEU A 73 5.54 13.40 -0.65
CA LEU A 73 5.56 14.81 -1.03
C LEU A 73 6.97 15.42 -0.89
N VAL A 74 7.65 15.06 0.21
CA VAL A 74 9.01 15.52 0.53
C VAL A 74 10.06 14.67 -0.19
N GLY A 75 9.72 13.43 -0.51
CA GLY A 75 10.62 12.42 -1.05
C GLY A 75 10.91 11.37 0.02
N VAL A 76 10.57 10.11 -0.27
CA VAL A 76 10.93 8.97 0.59
C VAL A 76 12.18 8.33 0.01
N SER A 77 13.17 8.07 0.87
CA SER A 77 14.32 7.25 0.52
C SER A 77 14.38 5.97 1.35
N LEU A 78 14.82 4.88 0.73
CA LEU A 78 15.10 3.61 1.40
C LEU A 78 16.42 3.05 0.89
N HIS A 79 17.26 2.58 1.80
CA HIS A 79 18.50 1.90 1.42
C HIS A 79 18.20 0.49 0.92
N THR A 80 18.86 0.08 -0.15
CA THR A 80 18.77 -1.26 -0.70
C THR A 80 19.69 -2.19 0.10
N ASN A 81 19.14 -3.27 0.67
CA ASN A 81 19.87 -4.14 1.61
C ASN A 81 20.82 -5.15 0.94
N ILE A 82 20.83 -5.23 -0.39
CA ILE A 82 21.65 -6.19 -1.15
C ILE A 82 22.35 -5.42 -2.27
N PRO A 83 23.64 -5.08 -2.12
CA PRO A 83 24.41 -4.48 -3.20
C PRO A 83 24.69 -5.50 -4.30
N THR A 84 24.83 -5.03 -5.54
CA THR A 84 25.30 -5.85 -6.66
C THR A 84 26.83 -5.90 -6.62
N ASP A 85 27.40 -7.10 -6.58
CA ASP A 85 28.84 -7.32 -6.38
C ASP A 85 29.55 -7.61 -7.72
N TYR A 86 30.49 -6.74 -8.09
CA TYR A 86 31.31 -6.86 -9.29
C TYR A 86 32.69 -7.40 -8.92
N ASN A 87 32.84 -8.72 -9.03
CA ASN A 87 34.05 -9.43 -8.63
C ASN A 87 35.16 -9.35 -9.69
N SER A 88 36.41 -9.40 -9.25
CA SER A 88 37.64 -9.42 -10.06
C SER A 88 38.62 -10.44 -9.44
N PRO A 89 38.37 -11.75 -9.56
CA PRO A 89 39.14 -12.76 -8.83
C PRO A 89 40.58 -12.95 -9.34
N PHE A 90 40.91 -12.64 -10.60
CA PHE A 90 42.26 -12.88 -11.13
C PHE A 90 43.28 -11.86 -10.63
N SER A 91 42.90 -10.59 -10.47
CA SER A 91 43.77 -9.53 -9.93
C SER A 91 44.38 -9.88 -8.56
N PRO A 92 43.59 -10.22 -7.51
CA PRO A 92 44.14 -10.63 -6.22
C PRO A 92 44.85 -11.99 -6.28
N ALA A 93 44.47 -12.90 -7.18
CA ALA A 93 45.12 -14.20 -7.35
C ALA A 93 46.52 -14.10 -8.00
N PHE A 94 46.73 -13.10 -8.87
CA PHE A 94 48.03 -12.85 -9.51
C PHE A 94 49.01 -12.11 -8.61
N LEU A 95 48.50 -11.33 -7.64
CA LEU A 95 49.29 -10.47 -6.77
C LEU A 95 50.39 -11.19 -5.95
N PRO A 96 50.18 -12.41 -5.41
CA PRO A 96 51.26 -13.20 -4.81
C PRO A 96 52.45 -13.42 -5.75
N THR A 97 52.22 -13.65 -7.05
CA THR A 97 53.29 -13.85 -8.04
C THR A 97 54.16 -12.60 -8.17
N ILE A 98 53.55 -11.41 -8.19
CA ILE A 98 54.25 -10.11 -8.21
C ILE A 98 55.12 -9.95 -6.95
N LEU A 99 54.61 -10.37 -5.78
CA LEU A 99 55.32 -10.23 -4.51
C LEU A 99 56.45 -11.26 -4.34
N THR A 100 56.31 -12.46 -4.88
CA THR A 100 57.32 -13.52 -4.77
C THR A 100 58.44 -13.40 -5.79
N ASP A 101 58.12 -12.96 -7.01
CA ASP A 101 59.09 -12.91 -8.12
C ASP A 101 58.87 -11.68 -9.02
N PRO A 102 59.21 -10.47 -8.52
CA PRO A 102 58.97 -9.23 -9.25
C PRO A 102 59.82 -9.11 -10.53
N ASP A 103 61.01 -9.69 -10.56
CA ASP A 103 61.92 -9.58 -11.72
C ASP A 103 61.43 -10.43 -12.90
N THR A 104 60.90 -11.62 -12.65
CA THR A 104 60.27 -12.42 -13.70
C THR A 104 59.02 -11.72 -14.26
N VAL A 105 58.18 -11.13 -13.41
CA VAL A 105 57.01 -10.36 -13.87
C VAL A 105 57.43 -9.15 -14.71
N ARG A 106 58.50 -8.44 -14.32
CA ARG A 106 59.09 -7.35 -15.11
C ARG A 106 59.47 -7.83 -16.51
N HIS A 107 60.25 -8.91 -16.61
CA HIS A 107 60.72 -9.42 -17.90
C HIS A 107 59.58 -9.91 -18.80
N THR A 108 58.58 -10.58 -18.22
CA THR A 108 57.38 -10.98 -18.95
C THR A 108 56.65 -9.76 -19.51
N LEU A 109 56.45 -8.72 -18.71
CA LEU A 109 55.81 -7.49 -19.18
C LEU A 109 56.63 -6.79 -20.26
N GLU A 110 57.92 -6.60 -20.05
CA GLU A 110 58.81 -6.03 -21.08
C GLU A 110 58.71 -6.80 -22.41
N SER A 111 58.63 -8.14 -22.37
CA SER A 111 58.49 -8.96 -23.57
C SER A 111 57.14 -8.76 -24.28
N ILE A 112 56.04 -8.72 -23.52
CA ILE A 112 54.68 -8.47 -24.05
C ILE A 112 54.63 -7.07 -24.67
N CYS A 113 55.17 -6.07 -23.97
CA CYS A 113 55.11 -4.67 -24.38
C CYS A 113 55.97 -4.36 -25.60
N HIS A 114 57.13 -5.01 -25.77
CA HIS A 114 57.91 -4.90 -27.01
C HIS A 114 57.13 -5.38 -28.24
N SER A 115 56.22 -6.35 -28.07
CA SER A 115 55.39 -6.86 -29.16
C SER A 115 54.15 -6.00 -29.44
N ALA A 116 53.62 -5.30 -28.42
CA ALA A 116 52.35 -4.56 -28.50
C ALA A 116 52.46 -3.18 -29.16
N SER A 117 53.65 -2.58 -29.25
CA SER A 117 53.93 -1.27 -29.90
C SER A 117 53.14 -0.05 -29.40
N HIS A 118 52.52 -0.14 -28.22
CA HIS A 118 51.75 0.94 -27.59
C HIS A 118 52.19 1.18 -26.14
N ASP A 119 52.25 2.45 -25.72
CA ASP A 119 52.50 2.89 -24.34
C ASP A 119 51.28 3.68 -23.82
N PRO A 120 50.74 3.37 -22.62
CA PRO A 120 51.14 2.31 -21.71
C PRO A 120 50.77 0.95 -22.29
N CYS A 121 51.60 -0.03 -22.02
CA CYS A 121 51.36 -1.39 -22.47
C CYS A 121 50.19 -2.01 -21.69
N ILE A 122 49.28 -2.66 -22.42
CA ILE A 122 48.12 -3.36 -21.87
C ILE A 122 48.40 -4.86 -21.92
N ALA A 123 48.32 -5.52 -20.78
CA ALA A 123 48.37 -6.97 -20.66
C ALA A 123 47.06 -7.50 -20.05
N TYR A 124 46.73 -8.75 -20.37
CA TYR A 124 45.47 -9.38 -19.97
C TYR A 124 45.77 -10.50 -18.98
N LEU A 125 45.12 -10.48 -17.81
CA LEU A 125 45.18 -11.54 -16.82
C LEU A 125 44.12 -12.57 -17.12
N ASP A 126 44.55 -13.79 -17.45
CA ASP A 126 43.64 -14.88 -17.78
C ASP A 126 44.21 -16.23 -17.31
N THR A 127 43.38 -17.27 -17.32
CA THR A 127 43.79 -18.64 -17.01
C THR A 127 44.55 -19.26 -18.17
N THR A 128 45.69 -19.88 -17.84
CA THR A 128 46.45 -20.78 -18.71
C THR A 128 45.76 -22.14 -18.83
N GLU A 129 46.19 -22.99 -19.77
CA GLU A 129 45.64 -24.35 -19.96
C GLU A 129 45.69 -25.20 -18.68
N ASP A 130 46.67 -24.92 -17.80
CA ASP A 130 46.84 -25.58 -16.49
C ASP A 130 45.95 -25.00 -15.37
N GLY A 131 45.10 -24.01 -15.68
CA GLY A 131 44.19 -23.35 -14.73
C GLY A 131 44.86 -22.31 -13.82
N ARG A 132 46.14 -21.98 -14.05
CA ARG A 132 46.86 -20.92 -13.32
C ARG A 132 46.60 -19.56 -13.98
N VAL A 133 46.39 -18.52 -13.18
CA VAL A 133 46.28 -17.12 -13.65
C VAL A 133 47.67 -16.59 -14.02
N ASP A 134 47.82 -16.11 -15.25
CA ASP A 134 49.06 -15.50 -15.75
C ASP A 134 48.79 -14.36 -16.75
N LEU A 135 49.83 -13.60 -17.08
CA LEU A 135 49.79 -12.49 -18.03
C LEU A 135 49.85 -12.99 -19.48
N GLN A 136 48.96 -12.47 -20.31
CA GLN A 136 48.86 -12.79 -21.73
C GLN A 136 48.90 -11.52 -22.59
N ALA A 137 49.51 -11.64 -23.77
CA ALA A 137 49.55 -10.57 -24.78
C ALA A 137 48.27 -10.52 -25.63
N ALA A 138 47.58 -11.66 -25.76
CA ALA A 138 46.31 -11.75 -26.48
C ALA A 138 45.15 -11.31 -25.59
N PHE A 139 44.04 -10.92 -26.21
CA PHE A 139 42.78 -10.64 -25.52
C PHE A 139 42.30 -11.84 -24.70
N CYS A 140 41.42 -11.57 -23.74
CA CYS A 140 40.76 -12.58 -22.92
C CYS A 140 40.15 -13.73 -23.74
N ASN A 141 40.33 -14.96 -23.27
CA ASN A 141 39.84 -16.18 -23.93
C ASN A 141 38.30 -16.22 -23.99
N GLU A 142 37.63 -15.79 -22.92
CA GLU A 142 36.18 -15.65 -22.88
C GLU A 142 35.77 -14.29 -23.47
N THR A 143 35.15 -14.30 -24.66
CA THR A 143 34.74 -13.09 -25.37
C THR A 143 33.49 -12.46 -24.75
N SER A 144 33.45 -11.13 -24.67
CA SER A 144 32.31 -10.32 -24.25
C SER A 144 32.05 -9.17 -25.22
N THR A 145 30.80 -8.70 -25.31
CA THR A 145 30.48 -7.51 -26.12
C THR A 145 31.09 -6.23 -25.54
N ALA A 146 31.53 -6.24 -24.28
CA ALA A 146 32.22 -5.11 -23.64
C ALA A 146 33.75 -5.08 -23.91
N ASP A 147 34.32 -6.08 -24.60
CA ASP A 147 35.78 -6.21 -24.78
C ASP A 147 36.43 -5.04 -25.51
N TYR A 148 35.68 -4.32 -26.35
CA TYR A 148 36.19 -3.12 -27.03
C TYR A 148 36.63 -2.03 -26.04
N LEU A 149 36.03 -1.95 -24.85
CA LEU A 149 36.40 -1.01 -23.80
C LEU A 149 37.78 -1.31 -23.19
N TYR A 150 38.20 -2.57 -23.27
CA TYR A 150 39.48 -3.07 -22.75
C TYR A 150 40.54 -3.20 -23.86
N GLY A 151 40.18 -2.83 -25.10
CA GLY A 151 41.09 -2.79 -26.22
C GLY A 151 41.97 -1.54 -26.21
N PRO A 152 43.18 -1.59 -26.81
CA PRO A 152 44.09 -0.45 -26.85
C PRO A 152 43.48 0.80 -27.50
N ALA A 153 42.63 0.62 -28.51
CA ALA A 153 42.01 1.71 -29.25
C ALA A 153 41.13 2.63 -28.39
N TYR A 154 40.49 2.08 -27.35
CA TYR A 154 39.64 2.85 -26.44
C TYR A 154 40.32 3.14 -25.11
N LEU A 155 40.99 2.15 -24.53
CA LEU A 155 41.56 2.27 -23.18
C LEU A 155 42.72 3.26 -23.12
N LEU A 156 43.58 3.33 -24.14
CA LEU A 156 44.73 4.25 -24.12
C LEU A 156 44.32 5.74 -24.12
N PRO A 157 43.39 6.20 -24.99
CA PRO A 157 42.85 7.56 -24.90
C PRO A 157 42.23 7.86 -23.53
N VAL A 158 41.45 6.93 -22.97
CA VAL A 158 40.81 7.10 -21.65
C VAL A 158 41.85 7.21 -20.55
N LEU A 159 42.86 6.33 -20.52
CA LEU A 159 43.95 6.42 -19.53
C LEU A 159 44.72 7.73 -19.67
N THR A 160 44.92 8.21 -20.89
CA THR A 160 45.61 9.48 -21.16
C THR A 160 44.83 10.67 -20.63
N SER A 161 43.50 10.72 -20.79
CA SER A 161 42.67 11.82 -20.28
C SER A 161 42.45 11.75 -18.77
N VAL A 162 42.31 10.54 -18.22
CA VAL A 162 42.14 10.29 -16.78
C VAL A 162 43.41 10.62 -15.98
N LEU A 163 44.59 10.33 -16.53
CA LEU A 163 45.90 10.57 -15.91
C LEU A 163 46.60 11.83 -16.40
N ALA A 164 45.90 12.70 -17.14
CA ALA A 164 46.47 13.93 -17.70
C ALA A 164 46.95 14.91 -16.61
N ASP A 165 46.36 14.85 -15.41
CA ASP A 165 46.74 15.71 -14.29
C ASP A 165 47.84 15.08 -13.42
N SER A 166 48.96 15.78 -13.29
CA SER A 166 50.12 15.41 -12.47
C SER A 166 49.85 15.28 -10.97
N VAL A 167 48.67 15.71 -10.52
CA VAL A 167 48.23 15.69 -9.10
C VAL A 167 48.29 14.30 -8.48
N TYR A 168 48.19 13.24 -9.29
CA TYR A 168 48.17 11.86 -8.80
C TYR A 168 49.54 11.18 -8.77
N HIS A 169 50.61 11.87 -9.19
CA HIS A 169 51.97 11.31 -9.32
C HIS A 169 52.05 10.04 -10.19
N LEU A 170 51.03 9.80 -11.02
CA LEU A 170 50.93 8.68 -11.94
C LEU A 170 51.11 9.22 -13.36
N SER A 171 52.24 8.87 -13.98
CA SER A 171 52.56 9.28 -15.35
C SER A 171 52.35 8.09 -16.27
N VAL A 172 51.52 8.26 -17.29
CA VAL A 172 51.14 7.22 -18.26
C VAL A 172 52.36 6.43 -18.82
N PRO A 173 53.47 7.06 -19.24
CA PRO A 173 54.65 6.35 -19.76
C PRO A 173 55.38 5.48 -18.73
N ASP A 174 55.14 5.67 -17.44
CA ASP A 174 55.83 4.97 -16.35
C ASP A 174 55.03 3.77 -15.82
N LEU A 175 53.91 3.42 -16.47
CA LEU A 175 52.95 2.44 -15.99
C LEU A 175 52.74 1.29 -16.99
N TRP A 176 52.48 0.09 -16.45
CA TRP A 176 51.85 -1.02 -17.15
C TRP A 176 50.39 -1.15 -16.72
N ALA A 177 49.50 -1.48 -17.65
CA ALA A 177 48.07 -1.67 -17.38
C ALA A 177 47.69 -3.15 -17.50
N PHE A 178 46.97 -3.65 -16.50
CA PHE A 178 46.42 -5.00 -16.47
C PHE A 178 44.91 -4.97 -16.52
N VAL A 179 44.36 -5.78 -17.42
CA VAL A 179 42.93 -6.05 -17.50
C VAL A 179 42.66 -7.41 -16.87
N ASP A 180 41.76 -7.45 -15.91
CA ASP A 180 41.27 -8.69 -15.32
C ASP A 180 40.20 -9.31 -16.23
N CYS A 181 40.54 -10.39 -16.92
CA CYS A 181 39.59 -11.07 -17.81
C CYS A 181 38.41 -11.69 -17.06
N SER A 182 38.51 -11.92 -15.76
CA SER A 182 37.42 -12.42 -14.93
C SER A 182 36.52 -11.32 -14.34
N TYR A 183 36.78 -10.05 -14.66
CA TYR A 183 35.98 -8.95 -14.10
C TYR A 183 34.50 -9.10 -14.47
N PHE A 184 33.64 -9.10 -13.46
CA PHE A 184 32.21 -9.32 -13.63
C PHE A 184 31.58 -8.32 -14.61
N GLY A 185 31.93 -7.03 -14.52
CA GLY A 185 31.38 -6.02 -15.45
C GLY A 185 31.72 -6.30 -16.91
N ARG A 186 32.89 -6.88 -17.19
CA ARG A 186 33.27 -7.35 -18.52
C ARG A 186 32.43 -8.55 -18.92
N ILE A 187 32.38 -9.61 -18.10
CA ILE A 187 31.67 -10.86 -18.41
C ILE A 187 30.16 -10.63 -18.56
N SER A 188 29.57 -9.78 -17.71
CA SER A 188 28.16 -9.40 -17.77
C SER A 188 27.83 -8.45 -18.93
N SER A 189 28.83 -8.06 -19.72
CA SER A 189 28.70 -7.11 -20.83
C SER A 189 28.17 -5.74 -20.39
N ASP A 190 28.50 -5.29 -19.18
CA ASP A 190 28.21 -3.94 -18.72
C ASP A 190 29.22 -2.95 -19.29
N THR A 191 28.73 -2.09 -20.17
CA THR A 191 29.51 -1.07 -20.90
C THR A 191 29.61 0.26 -20.14
N SER A 192 29.05 0.36 -18.93
CA SER A 192 29.05 1.60 -18.14
C SER A 192 30.20 1.73 -17.15
N THR A 193 30.98 0.66 -16.99
CA THR A 193 32.07 0.55 -16.03
C THR A 193 33.33 -0.01 -16.68
N VAL A 194 34.48 0.50 -16.27
CA VAL A 194 35.80 -0.03 -16.65
C VAL A 194 36.66 -0.12 -15.39
N LYS A 195 37.31 -1.26 -15.20
CA LYS A 195 38.24 -1.51 -14.09
C LYS A 195 39.57 -1.99 -14.63
N VAL A 196 40.65 -1.32 -14.23
CA VAL A 196 42.01 -1.61 -14.69
C VAL A 196 42.96 -1.51 -13.50
N THR A 197 43.93 -2.41 -13.43
CA THR A 197 44.99 -2.37 -12.42
C THR A 197 46.26 -1.84 -13.07
N LEU A 198 46.85 -0.80 -12.51
CA LEU A 198 48.07 -0.17 -13.00
C LEU A 198 49.26 -0.55 -12.10
N LEU A 199 50.41 -0.82 -12.70
CA LEU A 199 51.65 -1.12 -11.99
C LEU A 199 52.76 -0.22 -12.49
N ASP A 200 53.48 0.41 -11.56
CA ASP A 200 54.69 1.16 -11.87
C ASP A 200 55.75 0.25 -12.50
N LYS A 201 56.42 0.71 -13.56
CA LYS A 201 57.56 0.00 -14.20
C LYS A 201 58.67 -0.35 -13.18
N ARG A 202 58.79 0.41 -12.09
CA ARG A 202 59.72 0.11 -10.98
C ARG A 202 59.24 -1.01 -10.05
N ILE A 203 58.01 -1.49 -10.19
CA ILE A 203 57.36 -2.50 -9.33
C ILE A 203 57.42 -2.05 -7.86
N GLN A 204 56.98 -0.82 -7.61
CA GLN A 204 56.90 -0.26 -6.25
C GLN A 204 55.47 -0.05 -5.80
N ASN A 205 54.61 0.45 -6.69
CA ASN A 205 53.23 0.81 -6.38
C ASN A 205 52.27 0.10 -7.34
N ILE A 206 51.17 -0.39 -6.79
CA ILE A 206 50.05 -0.93 -7.55
C ILE A 206 48.84 -0.02 -7.33
N THR A 207 48.17 0.36 -8.42
CA THR A 207 47.01 1.26 -8.38
C THR A 207 45.81 0.55 -8.98
N THR A 208 44.68 0.54 -8.28
CA THR A 208 43.40 0.11 -8.86
C THR A 208 42.67 1.35 -9.37
N LEU A 209 42.39 1.39 -10.67
CA LEU A 209 41.57 2.39 -11.33
C LEU A 209 40.17 1.79 -11.61
N PHE A 210 39.16 2.47 -11.10
CA PHE A 210 37.76 2.16 -11.40
C PHE A 210 37.09 3.39 -12.01
N LEU A 211 36.56 3.25 -13.22
CA LEU A 211 35.88 4.30 -13.98
C LEU A 211 34.41 3.92 -14.18
N GLN A 212 33.51 4.78 -13.76
CA GLN A 212 32.06 4.61 -13.93
C GLN A 212 31.47 5.85 -14.59
N THR A 213 30.58 5.66 -15.56
CA THR A 213 29.74 6.76 -16.10
C THR A 213 28.68 7.15 -15.07
N VAL A 214 28.51 8.45 -14.88
CA VAL A 214 27.68 9.03 -13.82
C VAL A 214 26.86 10.22 -14.32
N SER A 215 25.75 10.47 -13.65
CA SER A 215 25.01 11.72 -13.75
C SER A 215 25.65 12.76 -12.82
N LEU A 216 25.95 13.94 -13.35
CA LEU A 216 26.57 15.06 -12.65
C LEU A 216 25.58 16.21 -12.49
N GLU A 217 25.62 16.85 -11.33
CA GLU A 217 24.90 18.09 -11.05
C GLU A 217 25.86 19.13 -10.48
N ARG A 218 25.87 20.31 -11.07
CA ARG A 218 26.71 21.46 -10.70
C ARG A 218 25.82 22.61 -10.25
N PRO A 219 25.53 22.74 -8.94
CA PRO A 219 24.56 23.70 -8.42
C PRO A 219 24.88 25.16 -8.75
N TRP A 220 26.16 25.57 -8.71
CA TRP A 220 26.57 26.95 -9.05
C TRP A 220 26.28 27.31 -10.50
N LYS A 221 26.42 26.34 -11.41
CA LYS A 221 26.12 26.50 -12.83
C LYS A 221 24.67 26.17 -13.19
N ARG A 222 23.90 25.62 -12.23
CA ARG A 222 22.53 25.10 -12.43
C ARG A 222 22.43 24.16 -13.64
N ARG A 223 23.46 23.32 -13.81
CA ARG A 223 23.59 22.38 -14.94
C ARG A 223 23.63 20.96 -14.40
N ALA A 224 22.79 20.12 -14.98
CA ALA A 224 22.93 18.67 -14.92
C ALA A 224 23.50 18.17 -16.25
N SER A 225 24.43 17.22 -16.21
CA SER A 225 25.07 16.64 -17.39
C SER A 225 25.51 15.21 -17.11
N SER A 226 26.01 14.51 -18.12
CA SER A 226 26.77 13.28 -17.92
C SER A 226 28.21 13.59 -17.49
N GLY A 227 28.87 12.58 -16.94
CA GLY A 227 30.32 12.54 -16.85
C GLY A 227 30.83 11.15 -16.48
N GLY A 228 32.12 11.11 -16.17
CA GLY A 228 32.83 9.90 -15.75
C GLY A 228 33.52 10.17 -14.43
N ALA A 229 33.41 9.23 -13.50
CA ALA A 229 34.10 9.29 -12.23
C ALA A 229 35.19 8.23 -12.18
N ALA A 230 36.43 8.69 -12.23
CA ALA A 230 37.61 7.84 -12.05
C ALA A 230 37.99 7.83 -10.57
N THR A 231 37.98 6.65 -9.96
CA THR A 231 38.38 6.40 -8.57
C THR A 231 39.69 5.64 -8.56
N PHE A 232 40.66 6.15 -7.82
CA PHE A 232 42.00 5.56 -7.69
C PHE A 232 42.26 5.16 -6.24
N THR A 233 42.91 4.02 -6.07
CA THR A 233 43.59 3.66 -4.81
C THR A 233 44.97 3.10 -5.13
N THR A 234 46.01 3.74 -4.60
CA THR A 234 47.40 3.35 -4.82
C THR A 234 47.93 2.71 -3.54
N THR A 235 48.47 1.50 -3.66
CA THR A 235 49.03 0.75 -2.54
C THR A 235 50.50 0.44 -2.82
N PRO A 236 51.42 0.79 -1.90
CA PRO A 236 52.81 0.36 -2.01
C PRO A 236 52.89 -1.16 -1.89
N LEU A 237 53.60 -1.83 -2.80
CA LEU A 237 53.80 -3.28 -2.76
C LEU A 237 54.52 -3.72 -1.46
N SER A 238 55.36 -2.86 -0.88
CA SER A 238 56.01 -3.09 0.41
C SER A 238 55.04 -3.19 1.59
N SER A 239 53.82 -2.66 1.46
CA SER A 239 52.77 -2.75 2.48
C SER A 239 51.96 -4.04 2.40
N LEU A 240 52.15 -4.84 1.34
CA LEU A 240 51.41 -6.07 1.10
C LEU A 240 52.14 -7.29 1.67
N LYS A 241 51.39 -8.22 2.26
CA LYS A 241 51.90 -9.47 2.80
C LYS A 241 51.00 -10.64 2.39
N VAL A 242 51.63 -11.76 2.03
CA VAL A 242 50.91 -13.00 1.77
C VAL A 242 50.78 -13.78 3.09
N VAL A 243 49.56 -14.02 3.54
CA VAL A 243 49.23 -14.84 4.72
C VAL A 243 48.23 -15.90 4.27
N ASP A 244 48.53 -17.17 4.49
CA ASP A 244 47.68 -18.31 4.10
C ASP A 244 47.24 -18.30 2.61
N GLY A 245 48.11 -17.81 1.73
CA GLY A 245 47.84 -17.71 0.29
C GLY A 245 46.96 -16.52 -0.13
N VAL A 246 46.55 -15.66 0.81
CA VAL A 246 45.78 -14.44 0.55
C VAL A 246 46.64 -13.22 0.80
N VAL A 247 46.53 -12.20 -0.06
CA VAL A 247 47.26 -10.94 0.10
C VAL A 247 46.50 -10.00 1.01
N HIS A 248 47.17 -9.48 2.03
CA HIS A 248 46.67 -8.48 2.96
C HIS A 248 47.53 -7.22 2.92
N SER A 249 46.91 -6.05 3.00
CA SER A 249 47.64 -4.78 3.18
C SER A 249 47.80 -4.43 4.66
N THR A 250 48.95 -3.90 5.03
CA THR A 250 49.19 -3.30 6.35
C THR A 250 48.72 -1.86 6.45
N GLU A 251 48.40 -1.23 5.32
CA GLU A 251 47.94 0.16 5.23
C GLU A 251 46.46 0.24 4.89
N ARG A 252 45.83 1.37 5.23
CA ARG A 252 44.45 1.65 4.85
C ARG A 252 44.40 2.28 3.46
N ALA A 253 43.36 1.96 2.70
CA ALA A 253 43.12 2.54 1.38
C ALA A 253 42.98 4.06 1.47
N THR A 254 43.65 4.75 0.55
CA THR A 254 43.44 6.18 0.31
C THR A 254 42.85 6.36 -1.07
N TYR A 255 41.73 7.08 -1.15
CA TYR A 255 40.97 7.25 -2.38
C TYR A 255 41.19 8.64 -2.96
N GLN A 256 41.47 8.67 -4.25
CA GLN A 256 41.49 9.88 -5.06
C GLN A 256 40.38 9.76 -6.11
N VAL A 257 39.70 10.85 -6.41
CA VAL A 257 38.62 10.87 -7.40
C VAL A 257 38.85 12.00 -8.40
N ALA A 258 38.63 11.70 -9.68
CA ALA A 258 38.63 12.67 -10.77
C ALA A 258 37.31 12.58 -11.54
N ILE A 259 36.85 13.72 -12.06
CA ILE A 259 35.62 13.83 -12.84
C ILE A 259 35.95 14.27 -14.26
N GLY A 260 35.53 13.49 -15.25
CA GLY A 260 35.48 13.87 -16.66
C GLY A 260 34.16 14.55 -16.95
N TRP A 261 34.19 15.79 -17.42
CA TRP A 261 32.99 16.52 -17.82
C TRP A 261 32.47 15.98 -19.15
N ASP A 262 31.14 15.82 -19.28
CA ASP A 262 30.47 15.39 -20.52
C ASP A 262 30.92 14.00 -21.07
N PHE A 263 31.81 13.29 -20.36
CA PHE A 263 32.07 11.85 -20.57
C PHE A 263 30.75 11.06 -20.43
N PRO A 264 30.52 10.00 -21.21
CA PRO A 264 31.38 9.36 -22.21
C PRO A 264 31.31 9.99 -23.62
N TYR A 265 30.64 11.13 -23.78
CA TYR A 265 30.46 11.80 -25.08
C TYR A 265 31.65 12.68 -25.49
N ASP A 266 32.49 13.06 -24.54
CA ASP A 266 33.80 13.66 -24.80
C ASP A 266 34.86 12.92 -23.98
N VAL A 267 35.72 12.19 -24.68
CA VAL A 267 36.83 11.40 -24.07
C VAL A 267 38.14 12.19 -24.13
N SER A 268 38.18 13.28 -24.88
CA SER A 268 39.39 14.06 -25.15
C SER A 268 39.72 15.08 -24.05
N GLU A 269 38.70 15.49 -23.29
CA GLU A 269 38.87 16.42 -22.18
C GLU A 269 39.51 15.74 -20.96
N PRO A 270 40.52 16.38 -20.31
CA PRO A 270 41.18 15.82 -19.16
C PRO A 270 40.25 15.77 -17.94
N PHE A 271 40.40 14.72 -17.13
CA PHE A 271 39.64 14.59 -15.89
C PHE A 271 40.15 15.58 -14.85
N VAL A 272 39.23 16.15 -14.07
CA VAL A 272 39.54 17.16 -13.06
C VAL A 272 39.48 16.56 -11.65
N PRO A 273 40.48 16.78 -10.79
CA PRO A 273 40.47 16.28 -9.41
C PRO A 273 39.34 16.86 -8.57
N VAL A 274 38.72 16.00 -7.76
CA VAL A 274 37.66 16.37 -6.81
C VAL A 274 37.92 15.80 -5.43
N VAL A 275 37.47 16.52 -4.41
CA VAL A 275 37.56 16.11 -3.00
C VAL A 275 36.18 15.71 -2.51
N LEU A 276 36.01 14.44 -2.15
CA LEU A 276 34.76 13.93 -1.59
C LEU A 276 34.52 14.50 -0.18
N THR A 277 33.29 14.91 0.11
CA THR A 277 32.89 15.34 1.47
C THR A 277 32.82 14.16 2.44
N ALA A 278 32.42 12.98 1.94
CA ALA A 278 32.34 11.75 2.70
C ALA A 278 32.54 10.54 1.76
N LEU A 279 33.14 9.46 2.27
CA LEU A 279 33.32 8.21 1.52
C LEU A 279 31.98 7.49 1.30
N ILE A 280 31.05 7.61 2.25
CA ILE A 280 29.70 7.02 2.16
C ILE A 280 28.68 8.15 1.99
N PRO A 281 27.96 8.23 0.85
CA PRO A 281 26.99 9.28 0.61
C PRO A 281 25.64 8.98 1.27
N PRO A 282 25.12 9.85 2.16
CA PRO A 282 23.85 9.60 2.86
C PRO A 282 22.61 9.69 1.95
N SER A 283 22.73 10.39 0.81
CA SER A 283 21.67 10.59 -0.18
C SER A 283 21.76 9.60 -1.36
N GLY A 284 22.75 8.70 -1.36
CA GLY A 284 23.06 7.84 -2.51
C GLY A 284 23.84 8.58 -3.61
N ARG A 285 24.15 9.86 -3.38
CA ARG A 285 24.90 10.72 -4.29
C ARG A 285 26.12 11.28 -3.58
N TRP A 286 27.30 11.15 -4.18
CA TRP A 286 28.48 11.79 -3.63
C TRP A 286 28.38 13.30 -3.80
N HIS A 287 28.73 13.99 -2.72
CA HIS A 287 28.97 15.42 -2.72
C HIS A 287 30.48 15.65 -2.69
N ALA A 288 30.96 16.49 -3.59
CA ALA A 288 32.38 16.75 -3.76
C ALA A 288 32.63 18.19 -4.19
N ASN A 289 33.85 18.68 -3.97
CA ASN A 289 34.30 19.98 -4.45
C ASN A 289 35.42 19.80 -5.48
N VAL A 290 35.39 20.59 -6.55
CA VAL A 290 36.48 20.64 -7.54
C VAL A 290 37.74 21.18 -6.88
N ALA A 291 38.83 20.41 -6.87
CA ALA A 291 40.03 20.74 -6.09
C ALA A 291 40.65 22.10 -6.46
N ALA A 292 40.61 22.49 -7.74
CA ALA A 292 41.19 23.73 -8.22
C ALA A 292 40.35 24.99 -7.96
N THR A 293 39.02 24.87 -7.84
CA THR A 293 38.10 26.03 -7.81
C THR A 293 37.17 26.06 -6.61
N ASP A 294 37.16 24.98 -5.81
CA ASP A 294 36.21 24.73 -4.72
C ASP A 294 34.73 24.77 -5.17
N GLU A 295 34.47 24.51 -6.45
CA GLU A 295 33.10 24.40 -6.98
C GLU A 295 32.42 23.13 -6.45
N PRO A 296 31.25 23.22 -5.78
CA PRO A 296 30.52 22.06 -5.33
C PRO A 296 29.86 21.36 -6.52
N LEU A 297 29.91 20.04 -6.48
CA LEU A 297 29.23 19.16 -7.42
C LEU A 297 28.62 17.97 -6.67
N SER A 298 27.66 17.33 -7.30
CA SER A 298 27.19 16.01 -6.87
C SER A 298 27.11 15.05 -8.03
N PHE A 299 27.40 13.78 -7.78
CA PHE A 299 27.37 12.76 -8.81
C PHE A 299 26.96 11.39 -8.27
N SER A 300 26.34 10.59 -9.12
CA SER A 300 25.97 9.21 -8.85
C SER A 300 25.60 8.50 -10.15
N GLY A 301 25.52 7.18 -10.10
CA GLY A 301 24.69 6.46 -11.06
C GLY A 301 23.21 6.72 -10.79
N SER A 302 22.37 6.62 -11.83
CA SER A 302 20.93 6.70 -11.62
C SER A 302 20.17 5.78 -12.56
N MET A 303 19.04 5.25 -12.09
CA MET A 303 18.13 4.43 -12.89
C MET A 303 16.69 4.62 -12.41
N GLY A 304 15.72 4.24 -13.22
CA GLY A 304 14.30 4.37 -12.95
C GLY A 304 13.64 5.43 -13.83
N ILE A 305 12.46 5.86 -13.39
CA ILE A 305 11.55 6.64 -14.23
C ILE A 305 11.13 7.94 -13.57
N TYR A 306 10.96 8.97 -14.39
CA TYR A 306 10.31 10.21 -13.96
C TYR A 306 9.30 10.69 -14.99
N ARG A 307 8.41 11.60 -14.58
CA ARG A 307 7.43 12.24 -15.47
C ARG A 307 7.58 13.75 -15.38
N LYS A 308 7.77 14.41 -16.53
CA LYS A 308 8.11 15.84 -16.69
C LYS A 308 9.47 16.21 -16.11
N TYR A 309 9.66 16.04 -14.79
CA TYR A 309 10.91 16.35 -14.09
C TYR A 309 11.14 15.41 -12.89
N PRO A 310 12.39 15.01 -12.61
CA PRO A 310 12.73 14.19 -11.44
C PRO A 310 12.28 14.78 -10.10
N ASP A 311 12.23 16.11 -9.99
CA ASP A 311 11.79 16.79 -8.77
C ASP A 311 10.27 16.85 -8.55
N VAL A 312 9.48 16.46 -9.54
CA VAL A 312 8.01 16.53 -9.47
C VAL A 312 7.42 15.15 -9.27
N GLN A 313 7.75 14.19 -10.13
CA GLN A 313 7.20 12.84 -10.13
C GLN A 313 8.29 11.86 -10.56
N ALA A 314 8.79 11.08 -9.61
CA ALA A 314 9.94 10.22 -9.82
C ALA A 314 9.88 8.95 -8.97
N SER A 315 10.39 7.87 -9.57
CA SER A 315 10.72 6.59 -8.95
C SER A 315 12.12 6.24 -9.44
N VAL A 316 13.13 6.68 -8.68
CA VAL A 316 14.52 6.67 -9.13
C VAL A 316 15.36 5.98 -8.09
N ASP A 317 16.34 5.22 -8.54
CA ASP A 317 17.40 4.70 -7.69
C ASP A 317 18.68 5.47 -7.96
N TYR A 318 19.33 5.93 -6.89
CA TYR A 318 20.67 6.49 -6.95
C TYR A 318 21.64 5.46 -6.40
N TYR A 319 22.60 5.05 -7.23
CA TYR A 319 23.60 4.10 -6.83
C TYR A 319 24.99 4.73 -6.85
N TYR A 320 25.84 4.20 -5.98
CA TYR A 320 27.25 4.54 -5.87
C TYR A 320 28.04 3.23 -5.67
N TRP A 321 29.36 3.30 -5.63
CA TRP A 321 30.20 2.14 -5.33
C TRP A 321 30.92 2.31 -4.00
N ASP A 322 31.06 1.22 -3.25
CA ASP A 322 31.72 1.27 -1.94
C ASP A 322 33.22 1.56 -2.06
N LEU A 323 33.71 2.37 -1.12
CA LEU A 323 35.12 2.72 -0.95
C LEU A 323 35.65 2.09 0.36
N PRO A 324 35.92 0.77 0.39
CA PRO A 324 36.28 0.04 1.62
C PRO A 324 37.62 0.52 2.21
N SER A 325 37.81 0.33 3.51
CA SER A 325 39.07 0.74 4.17
C SER A 325 40.29 -0.10 3.78
N ASP A 326 40.07 -1.31 3.26
CA ASP A 326 41.12 -2.21 2.80
C ASP A 326 41.25 -2.12 1.26
N PRO A 327 42.43 -1.78 0.72
CA PRO A 327 42.63 -1.65 -0.72
C PRO A 327 42.48 -2.99 -1.45
N MET A 328 42.76 -4.12 -0.79
CA MET A 328 42.60 -5.44 -1.39
C MET A 328 41.14 -5.78 -1.65
N THR A 329 40.25 -5.36 -0.73
CA THR A 329 38.80 -5.48 -0.91
C THR A 329 38.31 -4.68 -2.13
N PHE A 330 38.83 -3.47 -2.38
CA PHE A 330 38.46 -2.68 -3.57
C PHE A 330 38.99 -3.30 -4.88
N MET A 331 40.21 -3.86 -4.83
CA MET A 331 40.78 -4.60 -5.96
C MET A 331 40.01 -5.87 -6.27
N SER A 332 39.48 -6.58 -5.27
CA SER A 332 38.77 -7.85 -5.48
C SER A 332 37.30 -7.69 -5.85
N THR A 333 36.58 -6.75 -5.22
CA THR A 333 35.12 -6.61 -5.41
C THR A 333 34.71 -5.15 -5.35
N ILE A 334 34.00 -4.68 -6.39
CA ILE A 334 33.29 -3.41 -6.36
C ILE A 334 31.84 -3.69 -6.00
N LYS A 335 31.37 -3.13 -4.88
CA LYS A 335 29.98 -3.27 -4.45
C LYS A 335 29.20 -2.04 -4.84
N PHE A 336 27.97 -2.22 -5.35
CA PHE A 336 27.08 -1.12 -5.70
C PHE A 336 25.88 -1.04 -4.74
N PRO A 337 25.99 -0.29 -3.62
CA PRO A 337 24.82 0.09 -2.86
C PRO A 337 23.95 1.07 -3.64
N SER A 338 22.64 0.99 -3.38
CA SER A 338 21.68 1.91 -3.97
C SER A 338 20.70 2.45 -2.95
N ILE A 339 20.15 3.63 -3.25
CA ILE A 339 19.15 4.31 -2.44
C ILE A 339 17.99 4.66 -3.35
N HIS A 340 16.89 3.94 -3.17
CA HIS A 340 15.66 4.22 -3.88
C HIS A 340 15.02 5.48 -3.34
N VAL A 341 14.67 6.40 -4.23
CA VAL A 341 13.98 7.65 -3.97
C VAL A 341 12.67 7.70 -4.73
N MET A 342 11.57 7.89 -4.01
CA MET A 342 10.23 8.08 -4.57
C MET A 342 9.68 9.45 -4.19
N ARG A 343 9.24 10.20 -5.20
CA ARG A 343 8.68 11.55 -5.03
C ARG A 343 7.45 11.74 -5.91
N ASP A 344 6.41 12.35 -5.36
CA ASP A 344 5.20 12.71 -6.10
C ASP A 344 4.58 13.99 -5.55
N GLY A 345 4.70 15.07 -6.32
CA GLY A 345 4.14 16.38 -6.01
C GLY A 345 2.63 16.39 -5.88
N TRP A 346 1.89 15.41 -6.42
CA TRP A 346 0.44 15.29 -6.24
C TRP A 346 0.04 14.55 -4.96
N GLY A 347 1.02 14.16 -4.12
CA GLY A 347 0.79 13.57 -2.81
C GLY A 347 -0.09 14.42 -1.88
N TYR A 348 -0.03 15.77 -1.97
CA TYR A 348 -0.80 16.65 -1.09
C TYR A 348 -2.31 16.47 -1.26
N TYR A 349 -2.78 16.27 -2.49
CA TYR A 349 -4.22 16.15 -2.77
C TYR A 349 -4.76 14.83 -2.18
N ARG A 350 -4.01 13.74 -2.37
CA ARG A 350 -4.32 12.42 -1.78
C ARG A 350 -4.24 12.45 -0.26
N TYR A 351 -3.26 13.16 0.30
CA TYR A 351 -3.16 13.38 1.75
C TYR A 351 -4.43 14.00 2.33
N PHE A 352 -4.94 15.10 1.76
CA PHE A 352 -6.16 15.74 2.26
C PHE A 352 -7.40 14.86 2.13
N ILE A 353 -7.50 14.08 1.05
CA ILE A 353 -8.60 13.13 0.84
C ILE A 353 -8.59 12.03 1.91
N GLY A 354 -7.43 11.37 2.11
CA GLY A 354 -7.28 10.31 3.11
C GLY A 354 -7.47 10.81 4.54
N PHE A 355 -6.83 11.93 4.88
CA PHE A 355 -6.96 12.57 6.20
C PHE A 355 -8.41 12.97 6.50
N GLY A 356 -9.13 13.48 5.49
CA GLY A 356 -10.53 13.86 5.64
C GLY A 356 -11.43 12.69 6.08
N ILE A 357 -11.28 11.51 5.47
CA ILE A 357 -12.03 10.32 5.90
C ILE A 357 -11.53 9.80 7.24
N GLY A 358 -10.22 9.69 7.42
CA GLY A 358 -9.61 9.24 8.67
C GLY A 358 -10.12 10.06 9.86
N PHE A 359 -10.18 11.39 9.73
CA PHE A 359 -10.72 12.28 10.75
C PHE A 359 -12.20 12.01 11.07
N ASN A 360 -13.05 11.84 10.06
CA ASN A 360 -14.47 11.55 10.27
C ASN A 360 -14.70 10.17 10.94
N LEU A 361 -13.89 9.17 10.58
CA LEU A 361 -13.93 7.84 11.17
C LEU A 361 -13.43 7.84 12.61
N ALA A 362 -12.30 8.51 12.88
CA ALA A 362 -11.78 8.71 14.24
C ALA A 362 -12.80 9.43 15.14
N HIS A 363 -13.43 10.49 14.63
CA HIS A 363 -14.49 11.19 15.33
C HIS A 363 -15.68 10.28 15.68
N THR A 364 -16.15 9.49 14.71
CA THR A 364 -17.28 8.58 14.94
C THR A 364 -16.92 7.51 15.98
N ILE A 365 -15.70 6.97 15.92
CA ILE A 365 -15.18 6.00 16.90
C ILE A 365 -15.09 6.64 18.30
N LEU A 366 -14.61 7.89 18.40
CA LEU A 366 -14.55 8.62 19.67
C LEU A 366 -15.94 8.78 20.30
N VAL A 367 -16.92 9.25 19.53
CA VAL A 367 -18.31 9.39 19.98
C VAL A 367 -18.89 8.04 20.42
N ALA A 368 -18.63 6.99 19.64
CA ALA A 368 -18.98 5.62 19.97
C ALA A 368 -18.40 5.17 21.32
N CYS A 369 -17.11 5.38 21.56
CA CYS A 369 -16.45 5.02 22.82
C CYS A 369 -17.04 5.77 24.02
N ILE A 370 -17.33 7.07 23.88
CA ILE A 370 -17.95 7.86 24.94
C ILE A 370 -19.33 7.29 25.31
N ILE A 371 -20.16 6.97 24.31
CA ILE A 371 -21.48 6.38 24.52
C ILE A 371 -21.37 5.02 25.20
N THR A 372 -20.48 4.14 24.72
CA THR A 372 -20.26 2.82 25.34
C THR A 372 -19.87 2.95 26.81
N VAL A 373 -18.98 3.87 27.16
CA VAL A 373 -18.57 4.11 28.55
C VAL A 373 -19.72 4.66 29.39
N ASN A 374 -20.51 5.60 28.85
CA ASN A 374 -21.65 6.17 29.56
C ASN A 374 -22.76 5.15 29.82
N ILE A 375 -23.09 4.31 28.82
CA ILE A 375 -24.06 3.22 28.96
C ILE A 375 -23.56 2.19 29.99
N TYR A 376 -22.28 1.82 29.92
CA TYR A 376 -21.70 0.88 30.89
C TYR A 376 -21.76 1.42 32.32
N ARG A 377 -21.48 2.72 32.51
CA ARG A 377 -21.57 3.38 33.83
C ARG A 377 -23.00 3.48 34.37
N ARG A 378 -23.99 3.68 33.50
CA ARG A 378 -25.40 3.85 33.91
C ARG A 378 -26.11 2.52 34.13
N ASP A 379 -25.95 1.60 33.19
CA ASP A 379 -26.79 0.39 33.09
C ASP A 379 -25.99 -0.91 33.32
N GLY A 380 -24.66 -0.85 33.40
CA GLY A 380 -23.79 -2.03 33.58
C GLY A 380 -23.65 -2.92 32.33
N ILE A 381 -24.20 -2.48 31.20
CA ILE A 381 -24.26 -3.27 29.95
C ILE A 381 -23.17 -2.79 28.98
N LEU A 382 -22.40 -3.73 28.43
CA LEU A 382 -21.42 -3.44 27.38
C LEU A 382 -22.11 -3.38 26.01
N TRP A 383 -22.26 -2.16 25.46
CA TRP A 383 -22.82 -1.92 24.14
C TRP A 383 -21.73 -1.58 23.11
N ILE A 384 -21.66 -2.31 22.00
CA ILE A 384 -20.60 -2.17 20.98
C ILE A 384 -21.17 -1.55 19.70
N PRO A 385 -20.91 -0.28 19.37
CA PRO A 385 -21.47 0.40 18.19
C PRO A 385 -20.97 -0.19 16.87
N ASP A 386 -21.79 -0.05 15.82
CA ASP A 386 -21.35 -0.21 14.44
C ASP A 386 -21.10 1.16 13.81
N VAL A 387 -19.84 1.55 13.69
CA VAL A 387 -19.45 2.93 13.33
C VAL A 387 -19.49 3.21 11.82
N TYR A 388 -19.34 2.17 10.99
CA TYR A 388 -19.13 2.30 9.55
C TYR A 388 -20.37 2.76 8.73
N PRO A 389 -21.63 2.40 9.09
CA PRO A 389 -22.85 2.92 8.47
C PRO A 389 -22.88 4.44 8.23
N SER A 390 -22.27 5.21 9.14
CA SER A 390 -22.25 6.68 9.08
C SER A 390 -21.29 7.24 8.02
N ILE A 391 -20.33 6.43 7.54
CA ILE A 391 -19.20 6.87 6.71
C ILE A 391 -19.24 6.29 5.30
N GLN A 392 -19.97 5.19 5.05
CA GLN A 392 -20.01 4.49 3.76
C GLN A 392 -20.26 5.38 2.52
N ARG A 393 -21.05 6.46 2.63
CA ARG A 393 -21.24 7.43 1.52
C ARG A 393 -20.01 8.28 1.25
N ARG A 394 -19.25 8.62 2.28
CA ARG A 394 -18.00 9.39 2.17
C ARG A 394 -16.91 8.56 1.49
N VAL A 395 -16.91 7.25 1.72
CA VAL A 395 -15.99 6.32 1.05
C VAL A 395 -16.14 6.39 -0.47
N VAL A 396 -17.38 6.39 -0.97
CA VAL A 396 -17.64 6.59 -2.42
C VAL A 396 -17.12 7.94 -2.89
N LEU A 397 -17.39 9.03 -2.16
CA LEU A 397 -16.89 10.35 -2.52
C LEU A 397 -15.36 10.39 -2.58
N ARG A 398 -14.67 9.79 -1.60
CA ARG A 398 -13.20 9.68 -1.59
C ARG A 398 -12.69 8.88 -2.76
N THR A 399 -13.31 7.76 -3.09
CA THR A 399 -12.92 6.95 -4.26
C THR A 399 -13.11 7.73 -5.55
N VAL A 400 -14.19 8.51 -5.70
CA VAL A 400 -14.40 9.37 -6.88
C VAL A 400 -13.34 10.48 -6.96
N LEU A 401 -13.03 11.15 -5.86
CA LEU A 401 -11.99 12.19 -5.81
C LEU A 401 -10.59 11.61 -6.07
N TRP A 402 -10.31 10.40 -5.58
CA TRP A 402 -9.08 9.68 -5.87
C TRP A 402 -8.98 9.32 -7.36
N LEU A 403 -10.05 8.80 -7.96
CA LEU A 403 -10.11 8.51 -9.40
C LEU A 403 -9.94 9.78 -10.26
N SER A 404 -10.51 10.91 -9.85
CA SER A 404 -10.27 12.17 -10.56
C SER A 404 -8.80 12.60 -10.48
N THR A 405 -8.14 12.33 -9.34
CA THR A 405 -6.69 12.56 -9.21
C THR A 405 -5.89 11.69 -10.17
N CYS A 406 -6.24 10.40 -10.25
CA CYS A 406 -5.60 9.47 -11.18
C CYS A 406 -5.78 9.96 -12.61
N TYR A 407 -6.99 10.39 -13.01
CA TYR A 407 -7.23 10.96 -14.32
C TYR A 407 -6.40 12.22 -14.59
N MET A 408 -6.36 13.18 -13.65
CA MET A 408 -5.61 14.43 -13.80
C MET A 408 -4.08 14.24 -13.88
N THR A 409 -3.56 13.14 -13.35
CA THR A 409 -2.13 12.81 -13.32
C THR A 409 -1.73 11.77 -14.36
N ASP A 410 -2.63 11.49 -15.32
CA ASP A 410 -2.50 10.41 -16.30
C ASP A 410 -2.08 9.09 -15.64
N TRP A 411 -2.74 8.74 -14.53
CA TRP A 411 -2.55 7.51 -13.78
C TRP A 411 -1.12 7.28 -13.26
N TRP A 412 -0.32 8.35 -13.07
CA TRP A 412 1.07 8.24 -12.63
C TRP A 412 1.23 7.38 -11.38
N TYR A 413 0.50 7.69 -10.30
CA TYR A 413 0.66 6.97 -9.03
C TYR A 413 0.31 5.48 -9.13
N PRO A 414 -0.87 5.09 -9.67
CA PRO A 414 -1.18 3.68 -9.85
C PRO A 414 -0.17 2.98 -10.77
N PHE A 415 0.27 3.64 -11.84
CA PHE A 415 1.28 3.13 -12.77
C PHE A 415 2.64 2.93 -12.09
N GLN A 416 3.15 3.93 -11.37
CA GLN A 416 4.40 3.87 -10.62
C GLN A 416 4.39 2.72 -9.62
N THR A 417 3.25 2.51 -8.96
CA THR A 417 3.12 1.41 -8.02
C THR A 417 3.10 0.05 -8.71
N ALA A 418 2.40 -0.06 -9.85
CA ALA A 418 2.41 -1.27 -10.69
C ALA A 418 3.83 -1.58 -11.19
N MET A 419 4.56 -0.56 -11.64
CA MET A 419 5.97 -0.66 -12.03
C MET A 419 6.82 -1.22 -10.89
N ASN A 420 6.74 -0.62 -9.70
CA ASN A 420 7.55 -1.05 -8.55
C ASN A 420 7.16 -2.48 -8.09
N GLN A 421 5.87 -2.83 -8.09
CA GLN A 421 5.43 -4.19 -7.76
C GLN A 421 5.91 -5.22 -8.80
N GLY A 422 5.79 -4.89 -10.08
CA GLY A 422 6.24 -5.74 -11.19
C GLY A 422 7.75 -5.94 -11.19
N SER A 423 8.51 -4.88 -10.92
CA SER A 423 9.97 -4.96 -10.75
C SER A 423 10.36 -5.84 -9.57
N VAL A 424 9.67 -5.76 -8.42
CA VAL A 424 9.90 -6.70 -7.29
C VAL A 424 9.59 -8.14 -7.70
N ARG A 425 8.48 -8.38 -8.43
CA ARG A 425 8.11 -9.72 -8.94
C ARG A 425 9.15 -10.29 -9.91
N ARG A 426 9.72 -9.43 -10.77
CA ARG A 426 10.72 -9.80 -11.78
C ARG A 426 12.16 -9.72 -11.29
N LYS A 427 12.38 -9.32 -10.02
CA LYS A 427 13.70 -9.09 -9.42
C LYS A 427 14.56 -8.09 -10.21
N LEU A 428 13.93 -7.00 -10.66
CA LEU A 428 14.62 -5.87 -11.27
C LEU A 428 15.08 -4.90 -10.17
N GLU A 429 16.29 -4.35 -10.28
CA GLU A 429 17.04 -3.74 -9.17
C GLU A 429 16.61 -2.32 -8.75
N PHE A 430 15.52 -1.74 -9.28
CA PHE A 430 15.18 -0.30 -9.10
C PHE A 430 13.81 -0.02 -8.43
N ALA A 431 13.34 -0.89 -7.51
CA ALA A 431 11.94 -0.85 -7.05
C ALA A 431 11.75 -0.52 -5.56
N LEU A 432 11.17 0.65 -5.28
CA LEU A 432 10.60 0.99 -3.97
C LEU A 432 9.09 0.77 -3.92
N TYR A 433 8.65 -0.32 -3.31
CA TYR A 433 7.23 -0.58 -3.10
C TYR A 433 6.77 -0.07 -1.73
N LEU A 434 5.89 0.94 -1.73
CA LEU A 434 5.26 1.50 -0.51
C LEU A 434 3.87 0.87 -0.30
N PRO A 435 3.76 -0.23 0.47
CA PRO A 435 2.51 -0.99 0.60
C PRO A 435 1.37 -0.17 1.20
N GLU A 436 1.69 0.82 2.04
CA GLU A 436 0.71 1.60 2.80
C GLU A 436 -0.25 2.41 1.92
N LEU A 437 0.27 2.95 0.82
CA LEU A 437 -0.49 3.77 -0.13
C LEU A 437 -1.52 2.91 -0.87
N VAL A 438 -1.03 1.84 -1.48
CA VAL A 438 -1.85 0.87 -2.22
C VAL A 438 -2.89 0.27 -1.30
N ARG A 439 -2.48 -0.09 -0.08
CA ARG A 439 -3.35 -0.71 0.90
C ARG A 439 -4.53 0.19 1.26
N SER A 440 -4.30 1.47 1.50
CA SER A 440 -5.35 2.45 1.81
C SER A 440 -6.28 2.66 0.61
N ASP A 441 -5.73 2.92 -0.58
CA ASP A 441 -6.51 3.28 -1.75
C ASP A 441 -7.34 2.12 -2.31
N CYS A 442 -6.73 0.96 -2.50
CA CYS A 442 -7.43 -0.22 -3.02
C CYS A 442 -8.47 -0.75 -2.01
N LEU A 443 -8.27 -0.57 -0.70
CA LEU A 443 -9.28 -0.90 0.31
C LEU A 443 -10.52 -0.01 0.15
N MET A 444 -10.31 1.30 -0.01
CA MET A 444 -11.42 2.26 -0.19
C MET A 444 -12.14 2.09 -1.51
N LEU A 445 -11.41 1.77 -2.58
CA LEU A 445 -12.00 1.37 -3.86
C LEU A 445 -12.87 0.11 -3.70
N THR A 446 -12.36 -0.91 -3.02
CA THR A 446 -13.10 -2.16 -2.76
C THR A 446 -14.37 -1.90 -1.95
N LEU A 447 -14.26 -1.12 -0.87
CA LEU A 447 -15.40 -0.78 -0.02
C LEU A 447 -16.44 0.07 -0.78
N ALA A 448 -16.01 1.01 -1.63
CA ALA A 448 -16.91 1.80 -2.47
C ALA A 448 -17.68 0.94 -3.47
N VAL A 449 -17.00 0.04 -4.19
CA VAL A 449 -17.64 -0.86 -5.18
C VAL A 449 -18.65 -1.78 -4.51
N VAL A 450 -18.27 -2.39 -3.39
CA VAL A 450 -19.17 -3.28 -2.64
C VAL A 450 -20.36 -2.52 -2.06
N TYR A 451 -20.16 -1.30 -1.55
CA TYR A 451 -21.25 -0.45 -1.09
C TYR A 451 -22.24 -0.12 -2.21
N VAL A 452 -21.76 0.29 -3.39
CA VAL A 452 -22.61 0.61 -4.55
C VAL A 452 -23.38 -0.64 -4.97
N ALA A 453 -22.73 -1.80 -5.05
CA ALA A 453 -23.39 -3.06 -5.37
C ALA A 453 -24.48 -3.42 -4.33
N ALA A 454 -24.19 -3.25 -3.04
CA ALA A 454 -25.14 -3.50 -1.96
C ALA A 454 -26.33 -2.52 -2.00
N ALA A 455 -26.09 -1.25 -2.33
CA ALA A 455 -27.13 -0.24 -2.49
C ALA A 455 -28.05 -0.54 -3.69
N VAL A 456 -27.48 -0.96 -4.83
CA VAL A 456 -28.24 -1.37 -6.02
C VAL A 456 -29.08 -2.63 -5.73
N CYS A 457 -28.50 -3.63 -5.07
CA CYS A 457 -29.20 -4.86 -4.70
C CYS A 457 -30.19 -4.67 -3.54
N ARG A 458 -30.12 -3.52 -2.85
CA ARG A 458 -30.83 -3.20 -1.61
C ARG A 458 -30.64 -4.26 -0.53
N VAL A 459 -29.39 -4.55 -0.19
CA VAL A 459 -29.02 -5.52 0.85
C VAL A 459 -28.09 -4.90 1.89
N ARG A 460 -28.05 -5.52 3.07
CA ARG A 460 -27.05 -5.24 4.09
C ARG A 460 -25.93 -6.26 3.99
N VAL A 461 -24.69 -5.82 4.17
CA VAL A 461 -23.50 -6.66 4.12
C VAL A 461 -22.59 -6.36 5.31
N GLN A 462 -21.86 -7.38 5.74
CA GLN A 462 -20.96 -7.28 6.89
C GLN A 462 -19.62 -6.67 6.46
N LEU A 463 -19.16 -5.61 7.15
CA LEU A 463 -17.90 -4.94 6.84
C LEU A 463 -16.70 -5.88 6.95
N PHE A 464 -16.66 -6.69 8.03
CA PHE A 464 -15.51 -7.54 8.33
C PHE A 464 -15.25 -8.62 7.27
N VAL A 465 -16.29 -9.10 6.59
CA VAL A 465 -16.15 -10.07 5.50
C VAL A 465 -15.38 -9.45 4.33
N VAL A 466 -15.75 -8.21 3.97
CA VAL A 466 -15.14 -7.51 2.83
C VAL A 466 -13.71 -7.08 3.14
N VAL A 467 -13.46 -6.59 4.36
CA VAL A 467 -12.10 -6.27 4.82
C VAL A 467 -11.24 -7.53 4.90
N GLY A 468 -11.78 -8.65 5.38
CA GLY A 468 -11.08 -9.94 5.42
C GLY A 468 -10.70 -10.45 4.03
N VAL A 469 -11.64 -10.43 3.08
CA VAL A 469 -11.37 -10.79 1.67
C VAL A 469 -10.27 -9.91 1.09
N TYR A 470 -10.35 -8.59 1.29
CA TYR A 470 -9.34 -7.66 0.81
C TYR A 470 -7.95 -7.97 1.39
N LEU A 471 -7.86 -8.22 2.71
CA LEU A 471 -6.61 -8.53 3.38
C LEU A 471 -5.98 -9.83 2.85
N CYS A 472 -6.78 -10.87 2.63
CA CYS A 472 -6.32 -12.11 2.01
C CYS A 472 -5.77 -11.85 0.60
N CYS A 473 -6.49 -11.08 -0.22
CA CYS A 473 -6.01 -10.72 -1.57
C CYS A 473 -4.72 -9.89 -1.54
N PHE A 474 -4.61 -8.93 -0.62
CA PHE A 474 -3.41 -8.09 -0.49
C PHE A 474 -2.19 -8.90 -0.01
N ALA A 475 -2.39 -9.83 0.92
CA ALA A 475 -1.33 -10.72 1.42
C ALA A 475 -0.80 -11.65 0.32
N HIS A 476 -1.67 -12.14 -0.56
CA HIS A 476 -1.33 -13.03 -1.67
C HIS A 476 -1.23 -12.31 -3.03
N ARG A 477 -1.01 -10.99 -3.05
CA ARG A 477 -1.10 -10.18 -4.28
C ARG A 477 -0.19 -10.65 -5.42
N ILE A 478 1.07 -11.02 -5.11
CA ILE A 478 2.04 -11.48 -6.12
C ILE A 478 1.58 -12.81 -6.72
N ALA A 479 1.19 -13.77 -5.88
CA ALA A 479 0.67 -15.05 -6.33
C ALA A 479 -0.64 -14.90 -7.14
N LEU A 480 -1.51 -13.96 -6.76
CA LEU A 480 -2.74 -13.67 -7.52
C LEU A 480 -2.46 -13.06 -8.88
N VAL A 481 -1.44 -12.19 -9.00
CA VAL A 481 -1.01 -11.64 -10.30
C VAL A 481 -0.41 -12.75 -11.17
N GLU A 482 0.35 -13.67 -10.60
CA GLU A 482 0.89 -14.82 -11.36
C GLU A 482 -0.19 -15.81 -11.81
N MET A 483 -1.23 -16.04 -11.00
CA MET A 483 -2.32 -16.95 -11.34
C MET A 483 -3.37 -16.35 -12.29
N CYS A 484 -3.68 -15.06 -12.13
CA CYS A 484 -4.83 -14.41 -12.78
C CYS A 484 -4.44 -13.17 -13.61
N GLY A 485 -3.15 -12.91 -13.81
CA GLY A 485 -2.63 -11.78 -14.56
C GLY A 485 -3.10 -11.78 -16.00
N VAL A 486 -3.71 -10.68 -16.44
CA VAL A 486 -4.11 -10.48 -17.84
C VAL A 486 -2.96 -9.80 -18.57
N TYR A 487 -2.60 -10.27 -19.78
CA TYR A 487 -1.47 -9.75 -20.58
C TYR A 487 -0.14 -9.71 -19.80
N ILE A 488 0.15 -10.76 -19.04
CA ILE A 488 1.36 -10.82 -18.21
C ILE A 488 2.65 -10.76 -19.03
N ASP A 489 2.65 -11.32 -20.23
CA ASP A 489 3.82 -11.32 -21.11
C ASP A 489 4.14 -9.90 -21.60
N ASP A 490 3.15 -9.17 -22.13
CA ASP A 490 3.29 -7.77 -22.55
C ASP A 490 3.73 -6.86 -21.38
N ALA A 491 3.18 -7.09 -20.19
CA ALA A 491 3.58 -6.35 -18.99
C ALA A 491 5.03 -6.65 -18.59
N ASN A 492 5.45 -7.91 -18.67
CA ASN A 492 6.84 -8.30 -18.39
C ASN A 492 7.81 -7.74 -19.43
N GLU A 493 7.44 -7.77 -20.71
CA GLU A 493 8.23 -7.19 -21.80
C GLU A 493 8.40 -5.68 -21.60
N TYR A 494 7.33 -4.97 -21.25
CA TYR A 494 7.40 -3.55 -20.93
C TYR A 494 8.32 -3.25 -19.73
N LEU A 495 8.25 -4.06 -18.66
CA LEU A 495 9.12 -3.90 -17.49
C LEU A 495 10.60 -4.05 -17.86
N HIS A 496 10.92 -5.07 -18.68
CA HIS A 496 12.29 -5.29 -19.16
C HIS A 496 12.74 -4.17 -20.10
N HIS A 497 11.91 -3.74 -21.05
CA HIS A 497 12.22 -2.64 -21.96
C HIS A 497 12.50 -1.35 -21.18
N SER A 498 11.62 -1.00 -20.24
CA SER A 498 11.82 0.19 -19.40
C SER A 498 13.03 0.07 -18.47
N PHE A 499 13.45 -1.14 -18.09
CA PHE A 499 14.72 -1.32 -17.39
C PHE A 499 15.90 -1.05 -18.32
N SER A 500 15.89 -1.60 -19.53
CA SER A 500 16.92 -1.40 -20.55
C SER A 500 17.02 0.06 -21.03
N ASP A 501 15.91 0.81 -21.04
CA ASP A 501 15.87 2.25 -21.38
C ASP A 501 16.68 3.12 -20.41
N ASN A 502 17.08 2.59 -19.24
CA ASN A 502 17.99 3.29 -18.34
C ASN A 502 19.43 3.30 -18.85
N ILE A 503 19.76 2.48 -19.85
CA ILE A 503 21.07 2.46 -20.49
C ILE A 503 21.01 3.40 -21.69
N CYS A 504 21.62 4.57 -21.54
CA CYS A 504 21.76 5.53 -22.63
C CYS A 504 23.08 5.26 -23.35
N PRO A 505 23.06 5.01 -24.68
CA PRO A 505 24.29 4.77 -25.40
C PRO A 505 25.22 5.98 -25.37
N GLY A 506 26.51 5.73 -25.20
CA GLY A 506 27.54 6.75 -25.25
C GLY A 506 27.91 7.18 -26.67
N ASN A 507 29.17 7.58 -26.84
CA ASN A 507 29.76 7.72 -28.18
C ASN A 507 29.87 6.34 -28.86
N PRO A 508 29.84 6.27 -30.21
CA PRO A 508 30.07 5.03 -30.93
C PRO A 508 31.39 4.36 -30.50
N GLY A 509 31.30 3.16 -29.92
CA GLY A 509 32.46 2.45 -29.39
C GLY A 509 33.02 2.99 -28.08
N GLY A 510 32.23 3.77 -27.32
CA GLY A 510 32.56 4.22 -25.96
C GLY A 510 31.59 3.69 -24.91
N MET A 511 31.83 4.06 -23.65
CA MET A 511 31.03 3.58 -22.51
C MET A 511 29.58 4.08 -22.56
N ASP A 512 28.66 3.29 -22.04
CA ASP A 512 27.25 3.67 -21.92
C ASP A 512 26.96 4.33 -20.57
N LEU A 513 25.88 5.11 -20.49
CA LEU A 513 25.48 5.83 -19.29
C LEU A 513 24.20 5.25 -18.70
N TRP A 514 24.27 4.78 -17.46
CA TRP A 514 23.07 4.53 -16.68
C TRP A 514 22.47 5.84 -16.19
N ILE A 515 21.27 6.14 -16.68
CA ILE A 515 20.53 7.32 -16.32
C ILE A 515 19.03 7.02 -16.23
N MET A 516 18.37 7.63 -15.25
CA MET A 516 16.91 7.64 -15.21
C MET A 516 16.32 8.23 -16.50
N HIS A 517 15.21 7.68 -16.99
CA HIS A 517 14.59 8.13 -18.22
C HIS A 517 13.19 8.72 -18.01
N GLU A 518 12.77 9.60 -18.91
CA GLU A 518 11.42 10.15 -18.87
C GLU A 518 10.41 9.10 -19.36
N ASN A 519 9.39 8.83 -18.55
CA ASN A 519 8.23 8.08 -18.99
C ASN A 519 7.05 9.02 -19.30
N LYS A 520 6.77 9.14 -20.60
CA LYS A 520 5.77 10.07 -21.15
C LYS A 520 4.34 9.55 -21.11
N GLN A 521 4.13 8.24 -20.99
CA GLN A 521 2.79 7.63 -21.10
C GLN A 521 2.58 6.56 -20.03
N THR A 522 1.31 6.26 -19.74
CA THR A 522 0.97 5.16 -18.84
C THR A 522 0.66 3.90 -19.64
N ASN A 523 1.41 2.83 -19.36
CA ASN A 523 1.06 1.50 -19.86
C ASN A 523 -0.11 0.93 -19.05
N TYR A 524 -1.30 0.91 -19.65
CA TYR A 524 -2.51 0.39 -19.00
C TYR A 524 -2.50 -1.13 -18.84
N TRP A 525 -1.79 -1.88 -19.69
CA TRP A 525 -1.67 -3.33 -19.51
C TRP A 525 -0.92 -3.65 -18.23
N LEU A 526 0.24 -3.03 -18.01
CA LEU A 526 0.97 -3.17 -16.74
C LEU A 526 0.09 -2.85 -15.52
N LEU A 527 -0.68 -1.76 -15.60
CA LEU A 527 -1.59 -1.35 -14.53
C LEU A 527 -2.67 -2.40 -14.25
N VAL A 528 -3.30 -2.95 -15.30
CA VAL A 528 -4.33 -3.97 -15.17
C VAL A 528 -3.73 -5.26 -14.64
N THR A 529 -2.61 -5.73 -15.20
CA THR A 529 -1.91 -6.96 -14.79
C THR A 529 -1.54 -6.92 -13.31
N GLU A 530 -0.79 -5.90 -12.88
CA GLU A 530 -0.32 -5.78 -11.49
C GLU A 530 -1.45 -5.38 -10.53
N GLY A 531 -2.52 -4.78 -11.06
CA GLY A 531 -3.75 -4.46 -10.33
C GLY A 531 -4.75 -5.62 -10.20
N MET A 532 -4.51 -6.78 -10.82
CA MET A 532 -5.46 -7.89 -10.88
C MET A 532 -5.90 -8.40 -9.50
N TRP A 533 -5.00 -8.43 -8.52
CA TRP A 533 -5.35 -8.85 -7.15
C TRP A 533 -6.44 -7.95 -6.54
N SER A 534 -6.46 -6.65 -6.87
CA SER A 534 -7.48 -5.71 -6.39
C SER A 534 -8.82 -5.93 -7.12
N ILE A 535 -8.78 -6.27 -8.40
CA ILE A 535 -9.95 -6.62 -9.21
C ILE A 535 -10.60 -7.90 -8.66
N VAL A 536 -9.79 -8.91 -8.30
CA VAL A 536 -10.26 -10.13 -7.64
C VAL A 536 -10.92 -9.83 -6.29
N ALA A 537 -10.34 -8.93 -5.48
CA ALA A 537 -10.94 -8.52 -4.21
C ALA A 537 -12.30 -7.84 -4.40
N MET A 538 -12.40 -6.91 -5.37
CA MET A 538 -13.65 -6.25 -5.75
C MET A 538 -14.69 -7.25 -6.26
N GLY A 539 -14.30 -8.13 -7.18
CA GLY A 539 -15.17 -9.16 -7.76
C GLY A 539 -15.71 -10.12 -6.71
N THR A 540 -14.86 -10.57 -5.78
CA THR A 540 -15.26 -11.44 -4.67
C THR A 540 -16.23 -10.73 -3.72
N GLY A 541 -15.99 -9.44 -3.43
CA GLY A 541 -16.90 -8.62 -2.64
C GLY A 541 -18.28 -8.43 -3.30
N VAL A 542 -18.32 -8.20 -4.61
CA VAL A 542 -19.59 -8.15 -5.38
C VAL A 542 -20.28 -9.52 -5.39
N GLY A 543 -19.53 -10.61 -5.55
CA GLY A 543 -20.04 -11.98 -5.42
C GLY A 543 -20.70 -12.24 -4.07
N TYR A 544 -20.12 -11.74 -2.97
CA TYR A 544 -20.72 -11.80 -1.64
C TYR A 544 -22.06 -11.03 -1.55
N VAL A 545 -22.16 -9.85 -2.16
CA VAL A 545 -23.42 -9.08 -2.25
C VAL A 545 -24.50 -9.86 -3.01
N LEU A 546 -24.15 -10.39 -4.19
CA LEU A 546 -25.07 -11.15 -5.02
C LEU A 546 -25.52 -12.44 -4.34
N GLY A 547 -24.59 -13.17 -3.71
CA GLY A 547 -24.90 -14.36 -2.92
C GLY A 547 -25.86 -14.04 -1.76
N THR A 548 -25.66 -12.90 -1.08
CA THR A 548 -26.58 -12.43 -0.03
C THR A 548 -27.97 -12.13 -0.59
N LYS A 549 -28.06 -11.50 -1.77
CA LYS A 549 -29.34 -11.22 -2.43
C LYS A 549 -30.06 -12.50 -2.86
N LEU A 550 -29.33 -13.45 -3.45
CA LEU A 550 -29.87 -14.74 -3.86
C LEU A 550 -30.36 -15.54 -2.65
N TRP A 551 -29.62 -15.53 -1.54
CA TRP A 551 -30.03 -16.17 -0.30
C TRP A 551 -31.34 -15.60 0.25
N GLN A 552 -31.49 -14.27 0.23
CA GLN A 552 -32.75 -13.60 0.62
C GLN A 552 -33.91 -13.94 -0.31
N GLY A 553 -33.66 -14.08 -1.62
CA GLY A 553 -34.67 -14.46 -2.60
C GLY A 553 -35.06 -15.93 -2.56
N TRP A 554 -34.14 -16.82 -2.15
CA TRP A 554 -34.35 -18.27 -2.14
C TRP A 554 -35.06 -18.77 -0.89
N ARG A 555 -34.96 -18.08 0.25
CA ARG A 555 -35.73 -18.47 1.45
C ARG A 555 -37.23 -18.21 1.21
N PRO A 556 -38.09 -19.25 1.11
CA PRO A 556 -39.52 -19.01 1.13
C PRO A 556 -39.86 -18.39 2.48
N VAL A 557 -40.50 -17.23 2.42
CA VAL A 557 -41.16 -16.62 3.57
C VAL A 557 -42.06 -17.71 4.17
N GLN A 558 -41.69 -18.24 5.34
CA GLN A 558 -42.61 -19.02 6.18
C GLN A 558 -43.64 -18.03 6.75
N THR A 559 -44.48 -17.49 5.88
CA THR A 559 -45.80 -17.02 6.29
C THR A 559 -46.55 -18.29 6.67
N THR A 560 -46.73 -18.49 7.97
CA THR A 560 -47.85 -19.27 8.51
C THR A 560 -49.14 -18.70 7.92
N ALA A 561 -49.54 -19.24 6.77
CA ALA A 561 -50.81 -18.93 6.11
C ALA A 561 -51.76 -20.10 6.36
N THR A 562 -52.49 -20.01 7.47
CA THR A 562 -53.84 -20.56 7.50
C THR A 562 -54.72 -19.65 6.65
N SER A 563 -54.91 -19.97 5.37
CA SER A 563 -56.22 -19.84 4.70
C SER A 563 -56.16 -20.34 3.26
N THR A 564 -57.25 -21.02 2.95
CA THR A 564 -57.63 -21.70 1.72
C THR A 564 -57.91 -20.73 0.56
N GLY A 565 -57.37 -21.01 -0.63
CA GLY A 565 -57.90 -20.43 -1.88
C GLY A 565 -56.85 -20.18 -2.97
N LEU A 566 -56.86 -21.01 -4.02
CA LEU A 566 -55.96 -20.93 -5.19
C LEU A 566 -56.14 -19.63 -6.02
N GLY A 567 -57.29 -18.95 -5.89
CA GLY A 567 -57.63 -17.74 -6.66
C GLY A 567 -56.90 -16.46 -6.22
N ASP A 568 -56.35 -16.43 -5.00
CA ASP A 568 -55.74 -15.24 -4.41
C ASP A 568 -54.25 -15.09 -4.75
N TRP A 569 -53.62 -16.18 -5.19
CA TRP A 569 -52.21 -16.23 -5.56
C TRP A 569 -51.90 -15.47 -6.87
N ILE A 570 -52.83 -15.51 -7.83
CA ILE A 570 -52.65 -14.86 -9.14
C ILE A 570 -52.82 -13.33 -9.02
N ARG A 571 -53.65 -12.86 -8.09
CA ARG A 571 -53.94 -11.43 -7.94
C ARG A 571 -52.84 -10.66 -7.18
N ARG A 572 -52.12 -11.32 -6.25
CA ARG A 572 -51.01 -10.70 -5.49
C ARG A 572 -49.72 -10.49 -6.31
N ARG A 573 -49.53 -11.23 -7.41
CA ARG A 573 -48.30 -11.14 -8.23
C ARG A 573 -48.17 -9.84 -9.02
N ARG A 574 -49.26 -9.09 -9.23
CA ARG A 574 -49.24 -7.81 -9.96
C ARG A 574 -48.94 -6.57 -9.11
N ASN A 575 -49.12 -6.63 -7.78
CA ASN A 575 -49.01 -5.45 -6.91
C ASN A 575 -48.05 -5.59 -5.70
N ALA A 576 -47.27 -6.67 -5.60
CA ALA A 576 -46.27 -6.81 -4.54
C ALA A 576 -45.05 -5.90 -4.79
N LYS A 577 -45.16 -4.62 -4.38
CA LYS A 577 -43.99 -3.80 -4.12
C LYS A 577 -43.23 -4.43 -2.95
N VAL A 578 -42.00 -4.85 -3.26
CA VAL A 578 -41.01 -5.46 -2.39
C VAL A 578 -40.81 -4.61 -1.12
N GLY A 579 -41.48 -5.00 -0.04
CA GLY A 579 -41.14 -4.59 1.32
C GLY A 579 -39.93 -5.40 1.78
N SER A 580 -38.85 -4.70 2.04
CA SER A 580 -37.57 -5.27 2.46
C SER A 580 -37.68 -5.81 3.89
N MET A 581 -37.86 -7.13 4.04
CA MET A 581 -37.59 -7.81 5.31
C MET A 581 -36.11 -8.19 5.32
N VAL A 582 -35.28 -7.35 5.95
CA VAL A 582 -33.84 -7.57 6.04
C VAL A 582 -33.56 -8.60 7.13
N ILE A 583 -33.15 -9.80 6.73
CA ILE A 583 -32.44 -10.77 7.58
C ILE A 583 -31.25 -11.27 6.76
N VAL A 584 -30.03 -11.03 7.24
CA VAL A 584 -28.79 -11.58 6.66
C VAL A 584 -28.18 -12.52 7.69
N GLY A 585 -28.08 -13.81 7.34
CA GLY A 585 -27.42 -14.87 8.12
C GLY A 585 -28.32 -15.67 9.07
N PRO A 586 -28.08 -16.98 9.24
CA PRO A 586 -28.96 -17.86 10.01
C PRO A 586 -28.79 -17.52 11.49
N LEU A 587 -29.88 -17.67 12.25
CA LEU A 587 -29.93 -17.45 13.69
C LEU A 587 -30.05 -15.96 14.07
N THR A 588 -31.27 -15.42 13.91
CA THR A 588 -31.81 -14.39 14.82
C THR A 588 -32.98 -14.99 15.60
N ALA A 589 -32.97 -14.81 16.91
CA ALA A 589 -34.02 -15.20 17.82
C ALA A 589 -35.31 -14.48 17.42
N ARG A 590 -36.42 -15.22 17.44
CA ARG A 590 -37.76 -14.72 17.15
C ARG A 590 -38.10 -13.55 18.07
N GLY A 591 -37.83 -12.33 17.63
CA GLY A 591 -38.61 -11.16 18.00
C GLY A 591 -39.90 -11.22 17.21
N ALA A 592 -41.04 -11.09 17.89
CA ALA A 592 -42.37 -11.15 17.30
C ALA A 592 -42.44 -10.31 16.01
N SER A 593 -42.93 -10.93 14.94
CA SER A 593 -43.29 -10.24 13.70
C SER A 593 -44.35 -9.19 14.05
N VAL A 594 -43.94 -7.93 14.16
CA VAL A 594 -44.89 -6.82 14.11
C VAL A 594 -45.24 -6.65 12.65
N GLU A 595 -46.37 -7.24 12.28
CA GLU A 595 -47.10 -6.89 11.08
C GLU A 595 -47.39 -5.39 11.17
N CYS A 596 -46.61 -4.57 10.45
CA CYS A 596 -47.01 -3.22 10.13
C CYS A 596 -48.25 -3.39 9.25
N ALA A 597 -49.42 -3.33 9.87
CA ALA A 597 -50.69 -3.51 9.21
C ALA A 597 -50.80 -2.46 8.11
N TYR A 598 -50.57 -2.88 6.86
CA TYR A 598 -51.12 -2.22 5.69
C TYR A 598 -52.63 -2.48 5.70
N GLY A 599 -53.34 -1.81 6.61
CA GLY A 599 -54.78 -1.68 6.55
C GLY A 599 -55.13 -0.71 5.44
N GLU A 600 -55.42 -1.23 4.24
CA GLU A 600 -56.07 -0.45 3.19
C GLU A 600 -57.51 -0.16 3.63
N ASP A 601 -57.75 1.00 4.23
CA ASP A 601 -59.07 1.61 4.22
C ASP A 601 -59.32 2.11 2.77
N SER A 602 -60.23 1.41 2.11
CA SER A 602 -60.48 1.39 0.66
C SER A 602 -61.23 2.60 0.10
N SER A 603 -60.92 3.83 0.54
CA SER A 603 -61.63 5.03 0.07
C SER A 603 -60.80 6.29 -0.18
N THR A 604 -59.46 6.24 -0.14
CA THR A 604 -58.62 7.40 -0.50
C THR A 604 -57.59 7.09 -1.59
N PRO A 605 -57.31 8.03 -2.52
CA PRO A 605 -56.37 7.80 -3.62
C PRO A 605 -54.98 7.50 -3.04
N GLN A 606 -54.32 6.48 -3.59
CA GLN A 606 -53.01 5.95 -3.18
C GLN A 606 -52.01 7.09 -2.90
N LYS A 607 -51.88 7.49 -1.63
CA LYS A 607 -50.92 8.53 -1.22
C LYS A 607 -49.52 7.95 -1.30
N LYS A 608 -48.60 8.65 -1.99
CA LYS A 608 -47.18 8.30 -2.01
C LYS A 608 -46.65 8.25 -0.58
N HIS A 609 -45.88 7.21 -0.23
CA HIS A 609 -45.26 7.06 1.08
C HIS A 609 -44.46 8.33 1.44
N TRP A 610 -44.43 8.72 2.72
CA TRP A 610 -43.83 9.99 3.16
C TRP A 610 -42.33 10.09 2.83
N THR A 611 -41.61 8.96 2.72
CA THR A 611 -40.20 8.93 2.28
C THR A 611 -39.98 9.34 0.82
N LEU A 612 -41.03 9.35 -0.01
CA LEU A 612 -41.00 9.74 -1.41
C LEU A 612 -41.60 11.13 -1.66
N ARG A 613 -42.06 11.80 -0.59
CA ARG A 613 -42.63 13.15 -0.64
C ARG A 613 -41.56 14.19 -0.30
N SER A 614 -41.64 15.36 -0.93
CA SER A 614 -40.77 16.48 -0.58
C SER A 614 -41.19 17.01 0.78
N ALA A 615 -40.33 16.86 1.80
CA ALA A 615 -40.58 17.39 3.14
C ALA A 615 -40.76 18.93 3.16
N LEU A 616 -40.40 19.62 2.08
CA LEU A 616 -40.56 21.08 1.93
C LEU A 616 -42.00 21.48 1.58
N TYR A 617 -42.73 20.67 0.81
CA TYR A 617 -44.05 21.01 0.25
C TYR A 617 -45.17 20.12 0.80
N ASP A 618 -44.89 18.84 1.07
CA ASP A 618 -45.82 17.86 1.61
C ASP A 618 -45.30 17.34 2.95
N GLY A 619 -45.58 18.10 4.02
CA GLY A 619 -45.19 17.74 5.38
C GLY A 619 -45.82 16.43 5.87
N VAL A 620 -45.30 15.90 6.98
CA VAL A 620 -45.84 14.72 7.66
C VAL A 620 -47.27 15.03 8.14
N THR A 621 -48.25 14.23 7.70
CA THR A 621 -49.67 14.44 8.04
C THR A 621 -50.14 13.45 9.11
N ALA A 622 -51.29 13.72 9.75
CA ALA A 622 -51.87 12.81 10.75
C ALA A 622 -52.18 11.40 10.19
N ALA A 623 -52.41 11.30 8.88
CA ALA A 623 -52.61 10.03 8.17
C ALA A 623 -51.33 9.16 8.12
N ASP A 624 -50.15 9.77 8.33
CA ASP A 624 -48.86 9.09 8.31
C ASP A 624 -48.48 8.50 9.68
N ALA A 625 -49.32 8.69 10.71
CA ALA A 625 -49.06 8.28 12.09
C ALA A 625 -49.04 6.76 12.32
N GLY A 626 -49.66 5.97 11.43
CA GLY A 626 -49.73 4.52 11.54
C GLY A 626 -48.64 3.74 10.79
N VAL A 627 -47.80 4.41 9.98
CA VAL A 627 -46.92 3.74 9.02
C VAL A 627 -45.53 3.45 9.57
N ASN A 628 -44.93 4.37 10.34
CA ASN A 628 -43.59 4.26 10.95
C ASN A 628 -43.50 5.10 12.23
N THR A 629 -42.41 4.96 13.00
CA THR A 629 -42.16 5.73 14.22
C THR A 629 -42.10 7.25 13.96
N HIS A 630 -42.45 8.07 14.95
CA HIS A 630 -42.36 9.52 14.89
C HIS A 630 -40.91 10.00 14.71
N PHE A 631 -39.94 9.31 15.32
CA PHE A 631 -38.53 9.55 15.12
C PHE A 631 -38.09 9.33 13.67
N GLU A 632 -38.41 8.21 13.02
CA GLU A 632 -38.02 7.94 11.62
C GLU A 632 -38.58 8.99 10.66
N ARG A 633 -39.81 9.46 10.92
CA ARG A 633 -40.45 10.55 10.16
C ARG A 633 -39.72 11.87 10.34
N SER A 634 -39.32 12.19 11.57
CA SER A 634 -38.58 13.42 11.88
C SER A 634 -37.15 13.37 11.32
N ALA A 635 -36.49 12.20 11.37
CA ALA A 635 -35.17 11.95 10.81
C ALA A 635 -35.18 11.84 9.26
N GLY A 636 -36.35 11.64 8.65
CA GLY A 636 -36.51 11.49 7.21
C GLY A 636 -36.00 10.15 6.65
N ARG A 637 -35.78 9.14 7.50
CA ARG A 637 -35.21 7.84 7.13
C ARG A 637 -35.81 6.72 7.96
N VAL A 638 -36.00 5.56 7.34
CA VAL A 638 -36.51 4.34 7.97
C VAL A 638 -35.33 3.42 8.29
N ALA A 639 -35.27 2.89 9.52
CA ALA A 639 -34.18 2.02 9.94
C ALA A 639 -34.17 0.70 9.15
N ALA A 640 -35.33 0.10 8.90
CA ALA A 640 -35.47 -1.11 8.09
C ALA A 640 -34.89 -0.97 6.67
N ASP A 641 -35.08 0.18 6.04
CA ASP A 641 -34.65 0.46 4.66
C ASP A 641 -33.15 0.74 4.53
N PHE A 642 -32.38 0.66 5.62
CA PHE A 642 -30.94 0.86 5.57
C PHE A 642 -30.25 -0.22 4.72
N VAL A 643 -29.38 0.22 3.80
CA VAL A 643 -28.63 -0.63 2.87
C VAL A 643 -27.14 -0.32 2.94
N GLY A 644 -26.31 -1.27 2.52
CA GLY A 644 -24.85 -1.16 2.53
C GLY A 644 -24.22 -1.89 3.72
N PHE A 645 -23.16 -1.33 4.27
CA PHE A 645 -22.44 -1.92 5.39
C PHE A 645 -23.21 -1.71 6.68
N ALA A 646 -23.64 -2.80 7.31
CA ALA A 646 -24.27 -2.78 8.62
C ALA A 646 -24.03 -4.12 9.31
N ALA A 647 -23.56 -4.06 10.55
CA ALA A 647 -23.46 -5.20 11.45
C ALA A 647 -24.87 -5.73 11.81
N SER A 648 -24.93 -6.95 12.33
CA SER A 648 -26.21 -7.50 12.79
C SER A 648 -26.71 -6.71 14.01
N SER A 649 -27.91 -6.13 13.92
CA SER A 649 -28.56 -5.39 15.00
C SER A 649 -30.07 -5.63 15.04
N VAL A 650 -30.65 -5.39 16.20
CA VAL A 650 -32.11 -5.30 16.36
C VAL A 650 -32.50 -3.85 16.07
N ASP A 651 -33.29 -3.59 15.03
CA ASP A 651 -33.61 -2.23 14.60
C ASP A 651 -34.82 -1.62 15.34
N TYR A 652 -35.73 -2.46 15.81
CA TYR A 652 -36.95 -2.05 16.52
C TYR A 652 -37.07 -2.75 17.88
N ALA A 653 -37.56 -2.03 18.88
CA ALA A 653 -37.90 -2.55 20.19
C ALA A 653 -39.42 -2.45 20.41
N ALA A 654 -40.04 -3.52 20.89
CA ALA A 654 -41.45 -3.57 21.24
C ALA A 654 -41.61 -3.86 22.74
N THR A 655 -42.44 -3.08 23.43
CA THR A 655 -42.76 -3.31 24.84
C THR A 655 -43.90 -4.32 24.94
N SER A 656 -43.74 -5.37 25.76
CA SER A 656 -44.71 -6.47 25.92
C SER A 656 -46.09 -6.04 26.42
N SER A 657 -46.26 -4.80 26.89
CA SER A 657 -47.50 -4.25 27.43
C SER A 657 -48.21 -3.24 26.51
N SER A 658 -47.59 -2.75 25.43
CA SER A 658 -48.18 -1.76 24.53
C SER A 658 -47.87 -2.06 23.06
N ARG A 659 -48.88 -1.94 22.19
CA ARG A 659 -48.79 -2.15 20.73
C ARG A 659 -47.95 -1.07 20.01
N THR A 660 -47.09 -0.36 20.73
CA THR A 660 -46.28 0.77 20.28
C THR A 660 -44.88 0.30 19.91
N VAL A 661 -44.47 0.53 18.66
CA VAL A 661 -43.14 0.21 18.15
C VAL A 661 -42.21 1.38 18.41
N TYR A 662 -41.02 1.10 18.94
CA TYR A 662 -39.94 2.07 19.10
C TYR A 662 -38.76 1.70 18.19
N VAL A 663 -38.03 2.69 17.70
CA VAL A 663 -36.70 2.47 17.12
C VAL A 663 -35.77 2.10 18.26
N SER A 664 -35.03 1.01 18.12
CA SER A 664 -34.08 0.58 19.14
C SER A 664 -32.92 1.56 19.27
N GLU A 665 -32.18 1.49 20.38
CA GLU A 665 -30.94 2.26 20.57
C GLU A 665 -29.93 2.06 19.41
N SER A 666 -29.85 0.83 18.89
CA SER A 666 -28.97 0.52 17.76
C SER A 666 -29.51 1.08 16.45
N GLY A 667 -30.83 1.16 16.28
CA GLY A 667 -31.48 1.81 15.13
C GLY A 667 -31.29 3.33 15.13
N VAL A 668 -31.35 3.99 16.30
CA VAL A 668 -31.04 5.42 16.43
C VAL A 668 -29.60 5.72 16.00
N TRP A 669 -28.65 4.90 16.47
CA TRP A 669 -27.25 4.99 16.06
C TRP A 669 -27.07 4.74 14.55
N LEU A 670 -27.72 3.72 13.99
CA LEU A 670 -27.68 3.38 12.56
C LEU A 670 -28.17 4.53 11.67
N LEU A 671 -29.17 5.27 12.12
CA LEU A 671 -29.69 6.45 11.44
C LEU A 671 -28.77 7.68 11.54
N GLY A 672 -27.73 7.62 12.38
CA GLY A 672 -26.69 8.64 12.50
C GLY A 672 -26.96 9.68 13.58
N PHE A 673 -27.72 9.34 14.62
CA PHE A 673 -28.11 10.25 15.69
C PHE A 673 -27.65 9.75 17.07
N VAL A 674 -27.45 10.70 17.99
CA VAL A 674 -27.11 10.47 19.39
C VAL A 674 -27.91 11.39 20.29
N VAL A 675 -28.11 10.99 21.55
CA VAL A 675 -28.80 11.81 22.55
C VAL A 675 -27.75 12.55 23.38
N VAL A 676 -27.90 13.88 23.50
CA VAL A 676 -27.07 14.77 24.31
C VAL A 676 -27.89 15.20 25.54
N ASP A 677 -27.37 14.91 26.72
CA ASP A 677 -27.94 15.28 28.02
C ASP A 677 -29.41 14.88 28.21
N ASP A 678 -29.85 13.79 27.58
CA ASP A 678 -31.24 13.31 27.60
C ASP A 678 -32.29 14.34 27.15
N ARG A 679 -31.86 15.42 26.50
CA ARG A 679 -32.69 16.57 26.08
C ARG A 679 -32.69 16.81 24.59
N TRP A 680 -31.61 16.48 23.90
CA TRP A 680 -31.44 16.78 22.48
C TRP A 680 -30.99 15.56 21.69
N VAL A 681 -31.58 15.33 20.53
CA VAL A 681 -31.13 14.35 19.54
C VAL A 681 -30.35 15.08 18.45
N VAL A 682 -29.06 14.80 18.35
CA VAL A 682 -28.12 15.51 17.46
C VAL A 682 -27.47 14.50 16.52
N GLY A 683 -27.14 14.93 15.30
CA GLY A 683 -26.42 14.08 14.36
C GLY A 683 -25.00 13.80 14.85
N ILE A 684 -24.50 12.57 14.67
CA ILE A 684 -23.14 12.17 15.11
C ILE A 684 -22.08 13.16 14.61
N ASN A 685 -22.17 13.58 13.35
CA ASN A 685 -21.23 14.53 12.73
C ASN A 685 -21.21 15.93 13.37
N ASP A 686 -22.27 16.31 14.09
CA ASP A 686 -22.42 17.65 14.68
C ASP A 686 -21.95 17.71 16.15
N VAL A 687 -21.62 16.57 16.77
CA VAL A 687 -21.26 16.48 18.20
C VAL A 687 -20.00 17.27 18.54
N LEU A 688 -18.90 17.10 17.79
CA LEU A 688 -17.68 17.90 18.01
C LEU A 688 -17.91 19.39 17.79
N LEU A 689 -18.72 19.76 16.79
CA LEU A 689 -19.06 21.16 16.52
C LEU A 689 -19.87 21.76 17.66
N LEU A 690 -20.80 20.99 18.25
CA LEU A 690 -21.54 21.38 19.43
C LEU A 690 -20.62 21.55 20.64
N ALA A 691 -19.68 20.63 20.85
CA ALA A 691 -18.67 20.75 21.91
C ALA A 691 -17.82 22.01 21.76
N VAL A 692 -17.38 22.32 20.54
CA VAL A 692 -16.64 23.55 20.23
C VAL A 692 -17.48 24.80 20.49
N ASN A 693 -18.76 24.80 20.12
CA ASN A 693 -19.66 25.93 20.42
C ASN A 693 -19.81 26.16 21.93
N VAL A 694 -20.01 25.08 22.70
CA VAL A 694 -20.22 25.13 24.16
C VAL A 694 -18.94 25.53 24.90
N LEU A 695 -17.78 25.03 24.48
CA LEU A 695 -16.48 25.42 25.04
C LEU A 695 -16.20 26.92 24.84
N ASN A 696 -16.56 27.47 23.67
CA ASN A 696 -16.36 28.88 23.35
C ASN A 696 -17.51 29.79 23.79
N ARG A 697 -18.61 29.22 24.33
CA ARG A 697 -19.88 29.93 24.62
C ARG A 697 -20.38 30.80 23.46
N ARG A 698 -20.16 30.36 22.23
CA ARG A 698 -20.50 31.09 20.99
C ARG A 698 -20.93 30.13 19.89
N HIS A 699 -21.84 30.56 19.04
CA HIS A 699 -22.26 29.81 17.84
C HIS A 699 -21.21 29.98 16.73
N ILE A 700 -20.09 29.24 16.82
CA ILE A 700 -19.09 29.21 15.75
C ILE A 700 -19.71 28.59 14.48
N ARG A 701 -20.54 27.56 14.65
CA ARG A 701 -21.34 26.98 13.58
C ARG A 701 -22.72 26.59 14.11
N ARG A 702 -23.79 26.87 13.34
CA ARG A 702 -25.14 26.50 13.74
C ARG A 702 -25.29 24.98 13.78
N VAL A 703 -25.66 24.44 14.94
CA VAL A 703 -25.94 23.01 15.14
C VAL A 703 -27.42 22.84 15.39
N TYR A 704 -28.03 21.88 14.69
CA TYR A 704 -29.47 21.64 14.74
C TYR A 704 -29.76 20.25 15.32
N GLY A 705 -30.71 20.15 16.24
CA GLY A 705 -31.15 18.90 16.87
C GLY A 705 -32.65 18.83 17.06
N PHE A 706 -33.15 17.70 17.54
CA PHE A 706 -34.55 17.53 17.95
C PHE A 706 -34.64 17.55 19.47
N GLN A 707 -35.59 18.29 20.02
CA GLN A 707 -35.84 18.26 21.46
C GLN A 707 -36.50 16.94 21.85
N LEU A 708 -36.07 16.37 22.98
CA LEU A 708 -36.53 15.08 23.49
C LEU A 708 -37.42 15.31 24.74
N ASN A 709 -38.66 14.78 24.71
CA ASN A 709 -39.56 14.74 25.86
C ASN A 709 -39.83 13.27 26.22
N GLY A 710 -39.06 12.72 27.16
CA GLY A 710 -39.10 11.28 27.47
C GLY A 710 -38.57 10.45 26.30
N ASN A 711 -39.43 9.66 25.67
CA ASN A 711 -39.10 8.86 24.48
C ASN A 711 -39.69 9.45 23.18
N GLU A 712 -40.37 10.60 23.26
CA GLU A 712 -40.96 11.28 22.09
C GLU A 712 -40.03 12.38 21.58
N VAL A 713 -39.77 12.36 20.28
CA VAL A 713 -38.89 13.31 19.58
C VAL A 713 -39.74 14.43 18.99
N ALA A 714 -39.31 15.68 19.15
CA ALA A 714 -40.00 16.82 18.56
C ALA A 714 -40.05 16.73 17.02
N PRO A 715 -41.16 17.13 16.37
CA PRO A 715 -41.36 16.96 14.93
C PRO A 715 -40.49 17.88 14.05
N ARG A 716 -39.93 18.95 14.63
CA ARG A 716 -39.10 19.93 13.90
C ARG A 716 -37.71 19.98 14.49
N ARG A 717 -36.71 20.04 13.60
CA ARG A 717 -35.32 20.28 13.95
C ARG A 717 -35.17 21.76 14.36
N MET A 718 -34.59 22.02 15.52
CA MET A 718 -34.38 23.35 16.07
C MET A 718 -32.88 23.59 16.31
N GLU A 719 -32.45 24.86 16.29
CA GLU A 719 -31.08 25.19 16.66
C GLU A 719 -30.87 24.88 18.15
N VAL A 720 -29.76 24.21 18.47
CA VAL A 720 -29.43 23.84 19.85
C VAL A 720 -28.92 25.09 20.56
N ASP A 721 -29.60 25.48 21.63
CA ASP A 721 -29.20 26.63 22.43
C ASP A 721 -27.96 26.30 23.28
N VAL A 722 -26.84 26.91 22.90
CA VAL A 722 -25.53 26.72 23.54
C VAL A 722 -25.54 27.16 25.00
N SER A 723 -26.41 28.11 25.38
CA SER A 723 -26.50 28.61 26.76
C SER A 723 -27.07 27.58 27.74
N THR A 724 -27.84 26.60 27.22
CA THR A 724 -28.48 25.55 28.02
C THR A 724 -27.56 24.36 28.31
N LEU A 725 -26.39 24.30 27.67
CA LEU A 725 -25.43 23.20 27.77
C LEU A 725 -24.14 23.66 28.44
N THR A 726 -23.61 22.82 29.32
CA THR A 726 -22.29 22.98 29.94
C THR A 726 -21.29 22.02 29.28
N PRO A 727 -19.97 22.26 29.41
CA PRO A 727 -18.97 21.34 28.87
C PRO A 727 -19.15 19.90 29.38
N ARG A 728 -19.65 19.69 30.60
CA ARG A 728 -19.93 18.35 31.13
C ARG A 728 -21.16 17.71 30.49
N THR A 729 -22.23 18.48 30.27
CA THR A 729 -23.49 17.94 29.71
C THR A 729 -23.37 17.62 28.23
N VAL A 730 -22.48 18.28 27.47
CA VAL A 730 -22.23 17.91 26.05
C VAL A 730 -21.64 16.51 25.91
N TRP A 731 -20.80 16.09 26.85
CA TRP A 731 -20.21 14.75 26.84
C TRP A 731 -21.09 13.69 27.53
N ASN A 732 -22.25 14.10 28.08
CA ASN A 732 -23.28 13.19 28.56
C ASN A 732 -24.07 12.61 27.37
N LEU A 733 -23.38 11.81 26.56
CA LEU A 733 -23.93 11.16 25.37
C LEU A 733 -24.57 9.83 25.75
N SER A 734 -25.78 9.58 25.26
CA SER A 734 -26.55 8.36 25.49
C SER A 734 -27.27 7.89 24.22
N LEU A 735 -27.85 6.69 24.28
CA LEU A 735 -28.82 6.19 23.31
C LEU A 735 -30.09 5.80 24.06
N LYS A 736 -31.24 6.05 23.43
CA LYS A 736 -32.56 5.70 23.96
C LYS A 736 -33.44 5.16 22.84
N ALA A 737 -34.34 4.25 23.18
CA ALA A 737 -35.38 3.83 22.25
C ALA A 737 -36.34 5.01 21.97
N MET A 738 -36.58 5.31 20.70
CA MET A 738 -37.33 6.50 20.30
C MET A 738 -38.65 6.14 19.62
N LYS A 739 -39.70 6.89 19.97
CA LYS A 739 -41.05 6.72 19.43
C LYS A 739 -41.25 7.48 18.15
#